data_AF-A0A2N6E7Y9-F1
#
_entry.id   AF-A0A2N6E7Y9-F1
#
_cell.length_a   1.000
_cell.length_b   1.000
_cell.length_c   1.000
_cell.angle_alpha   90.00
_cell.angle_beta   90.00
_cell.angle_gamma   90.00
#
_symmetry.space_group_name_H-M   'P 1'
#
loop_
_entity.id
_entity.type
_entity.pdbx_description
1 polymer ?
#
loop_
_entity_poly.entity_id
_entity_poly.type
_entity_poly.pdbx_seq_one_letter_code
_entity_poly.pdbx_strand_id
1 'polypeptide(L)'
;MILRSLELNHFGKFGQRTFEFRKGMNLVAGPNEAGKSTLMEAIPAALFGVRDKSRFLPWGRHGGTGVALVLEGNGRTVRIERDIQSDHVQLTERDDLYQTLYHFEGKVAPGGRSSERAEYLSQLCRLLGIAEDEVFRASLFFGQGSLEPGRRGGIPGKIKSLLSGFVEVDYDKVLASLQEDHFAITRHNPWGKDKTKDREIEKVRERLGGLEKEWFAGDETARELEGQRASIEELRASIEADREEYAKGERYLAWVRKQWQLEEKEEILRRDFNRVNRQTEKVSELKRQRQELEGALGKTGLPRQIPGDLPVLLAEAEEVRKELISLQGEAASLREKLLAHRGPPWGPPTGLSFLFLVIGGGLAWIRPGWLVSALACAGIAILLVLVAYLLQAGRKRAERGRIQGQVLVLERKREEAQARLAGLDERFELLGMSPSAVEIVKMQKNLDRSRDLSRQLSEVESALKVLEEGEELSRDREDLTRELAVLDERLEQDKPLRSAEVMPLEDLPGAEEKLRALGDSIREREERLVEISQQEGRLQGRVTDRKRIEEEGGRLREREALLAKRQRALALGYDLLSEAVEDFRKNYLDKFAQDVGRQLKGATLGRYDKIKVGDDFSLALKTKSGDWQPVDRFSCGTVDAVYFAVRIALTRHLSRDRALPLFLDDTLVNMDSSRLGETFKVLERLGREHQILFFSHEERLLKYAAQRRWNVISLEPSTAPRIPVQERSEDVGQLHLL
;
A
#
# COMPACT_ATOMS: atom_id res chain seq x y z
N MET A 1 -16.16 9.63 88.11
CA MET A 1 -17.17 8.56 88.12
C MET A 1 -16.84 7.60 89.25
N ILE A 2 -17.82 7.24 90.07
CA ILE A 2 -17.67 6.31 91.19
C ILE A 2 -18.59 5.12 90.99
N LEU A 3 -18.19 3.94 91.47
CA LEU A 3 -19.08 2.82 91.69
C LEU A 3 -19.90 3.11 92.94
N ARG A 4 -21.21 3.32 92.79
CA ARG A 4 -22.12 3.61 93.90
C ARG A 4 -22.61 2.32 94.55
N SER A 5 -23.04 1.36 93.74
CA SER A 5 -23.51 0.07 94.21
C SER A 5 -23.18 -1.06 93.24
N LEU A 6 -23.11 -2.26 93.81
CA LEU A 6 -22.96 -3.52 93.09
C LEU A 6 -23.97 -4.52 93.65
N GLU A 7 -24.90 -4.92 92.80
CA GLU A 7 -25.99 -5.85 93.09
C GLU A 7 -25.65 -7.20 92.49
N LEU A 8 -25.57 -8.22 93.33
CA LEU A 8 -25.31 -9.59 92.92
C LEU A 8 -26.60 -10.39 93.07
N ASN A 9 -26.99 -11.11 92.01
CA ASN A 9 -28.10 -12.04 92.02
C ASN A 9 -27.58 -13.43 91.64
N HIS A 10 -27.38 -14.28 92.65
CA HIS A 10 -26.89 -15.66 92.50
C HIS A 10 -25.56 -15.75 91.73
N PHE A 11 -24.59 -14.88 92.07
CA PHE A 11 -23.27 -14.81 91.44
C PHE A 11 -22.18 -15.40 92.34
N GLY A 12 -21.58 -16.51 91.90
CA GLY A 12 -20.57 -17.26 92.65
C GLY A 12 -21.09 -17.70 94.02
N LYS A 13 -20.43 -17.28 95.11
CA LYS A 13 -20.85 -17.61 96.48
C LYS A 13 -22.01 -16.76 97.00
N PHE A 14 -22.29 -15.62 96.37
CA PHE A 14 -23.30 -14.70 96.85
C PHE A 14 -24.68 -15.08 96.28
N GLY A 15 -25.70 -15.08 97.14
CA GLY A 15 -27.10 -15.14 96.72
C GLY A 15 -27.55 -13.79 96.19
N GLN A 16 -28.60 -13.21 96.79
CA GLN A 16 -28.97 -11.81 96.56
C GLN A 16 -28.29 -10.92 97.59
N ARG A 17 -27.35 -10.07 97.14
CA ARG A 17 -26.63 -9.16 98.03
C ARG A 17 -26.27 -7.87 97.28
N THR A 18 -26.48 -6.74 97.94
CA THR A 18 -26.10 -5.42 97.44
C THR A 18 -24.99 -4.85 98.30
N PHE A 19 -23.96 -4.33 97.65
CA PHE A 19 -22.85 -3.64 98.28
C PHE A 19 -22.85 -2.18 97.84
N GLU A 20 -22.78 -1.26 98.82
CA GLU A 20 -22.71 0.17 98.57
C GLU A 20 -21.31 0.71 98.87
N PHE A 21 -20.83 1.60 98.01
CA PHE A 21 -19.52 2.20 98.14
C PHE A 21 -19.63 3.72 98.20
N ARG A 22 -18.65 4.35 98.86
CA ARG A 22 -18.56 5.80 99.03
C ARG A 22 -17.44 6.38 98.17
N LYS A 23 -17.45 7.69 97.95
CA LYS A 23 -16.30 8.41 97.37
C LYS A 23 -15.06 8.21 98.26
N GLY A 24 -13.88 8.18 97.66
CA GLY A 24 -12.61 7.97 98.37
C GLY A 24 -12.34 6.51 98.74
N MET A 25 -11.84 6.29 99.96
CA MET A 25 -11.34 5.00 100.42
C MET A 25 -12.45 4.07 100.92
N ASN A 26 -12.56 2.90 100.30
CA ASN A 26 -13.43 1.80 100.71
C ASN A 26 -12.58 0.57 101.02
N LEU A 27 -12.74 -0.01 102.21
CA LEU A 27 -12.09 -1.26 102.61
C LEU A 27 -13.14 -2.37 102.64
N VAL A 28 -13.01 -3.35 101.75
CA VAL A 28 -13.78 -4.58 101.77
C VAL A 28 -13.01 -5.62 102.59
N ALA A 29 -13.53 -5.90 103.78
CA ALA A 29 -12.89 -6.73 104.79
C ALA A 29 -13.56 -8.10 104.90
N GLY A 30 -12.75 -9.14 105.01
CA GLY A 30 -13.22 -10.47 105.38
C GLY A 30 -12.09 -11.51 105.36
N PRO A 31 -12.29 -12.67 106.00
CA PRO A 31 -11.33 -13.76 105.96
C PRO A 31 -11.06 -14.26 104.53
N ASN A 32 -10.06 -15.14 104.37
CA ASN A 32 -9.89 -15.85 103.10
C ASN A 32 -11.18 -16.63 102.78
N GLU A 33 -11.51 -16.76 101.49
CA GLU A 33 -12.76 -17.39 101.02
C GLU A 33 -14.06 -16.65 101.42
N ALA A 34 -13.96 -15.46 102.04
CA ALA A 34 -15.11 -14.60 102.33
C ALA A 34 -15.83 -14.06 101.08
N GLY A 35 -15.30 -14.32 99.88
CA GLY A 35 -15.89 -13.88 98.60
C GLY A 35 -15.33 -12.56 98.09
N LYS A 36 -14.21 -12.06 98.62
CA LYS A 36 -13.53 -10.82 98.17
C LYS A 36 -13.26 -10.83 96.66
N SER A 37 -12.54 -11.85 96.19
CA SER A 37 -12.23 -12.00 94.77
C SER A 37 -13.48 -12.23 93.93
N THR A 38 -14.51 -12.92 94.44
CA THR A 38 -15.81 -13.05 93.74
C THR A 38 -16.50 -11.69 93.57
N LEU A 39 -16.47 -10.83 94.60
CA LEU A 39 -17.05 -9.49 94.54
C LEU A 39 -16.27 -8.60 93.56
N MET A 40 -14.94 -8.70 93.56
CA MET A 40 -14.08 -7.96 92.63
C MET A 40 -14.30 -8.41 91.18
N GLU A 41 -14.42 -9.71 90.92
CA GLU A 41 -14.69 -10.27 89.60
C GLU A 41 -16.10 -9.96 89.06
N ALA A 42 -17.06 -9.65 89.93
CA ALA A 42 -18.40 -9.27 89.51
C ALA A 42 -18.43 -7.97 88.69
N ILE A 43 -17.51 -7.04 88.94
CA ILE A 43 -17.43 -5.75 88.23
C ILE A 43 -17.08 -5.94 86.75
N PRO A 44 -15.95 -6.57 86.37
CA PRO A 44 -15.65 -6.83 84.97
C PRO A 44 -16.65 -7.82 84.36
N ALA A 45 -17.22 -8.74 85.15
CA ALA A 45 -18.28 -9.62 84.68
C ALA A 45 -19.52 -8.83 84.23
N ALA A 46 -19.96 -7.82 84.98
CA ALA A 46 -21.07 -6.95 84.57
C ALA A 46 -20.74 -6.15 83.31
N LEU A 47 -19.54 -5.57 83.24
CA LEU A 47 -19.12 -4.71 82.12
C LEU A 47 -18.90 -5.51 80.83
N PHE A 48 -18.09 -6.57 80.87
CA PHE A 48 -17.58 -7.27 79.68
C PHE A 48 -18.11 -8.71 79.51
N GLY A 49 -18.75 -9.25 80.54
CA GLY A 49 -19.17 -10.66 80.60
C GLY A 49 -18.02 -11.60 81.02
N VAL A 50 -18.32 -12.89 81.11
CA VAL A 50 -17.37 -13.93 81.51
C VAL A 50 -17.30 -15.04 80.46
N ARG A 51 -16.08 -15.42 80.07
CA ARG A 51 -15.85 -16.52 79.11
C ARG A 51 -16.15 -17.88 79.73
N ASP A 52 -15.68 -18.10 80.96
CA ASP A 52 -15.98 -19.30 81.73
C ASP A 52 -17.13 -19.04 82.69
N LYS A 53 -18.36 -19.32 82.22
CA LYS A 53 -19.58 -19.14 83.00
C LYS A 53 -19.65 -20.12 84.18
N SER A 54 -19.05 -21.30 84.05
CA SER A 54 -19.16 -22.37 85.05
C SER A 54 -18.60 -21.96 86.42
N ARG A 55 -17.57 -21.11 86.42
CA ARG A 55 -16.92 -20.57 87.61
C ARG A 55 -17.84 -19.73 88.51
N PHE A 56 -18.83 -19.04 87.93
CA PHE A 56 -19.66 -18.07 88.65
C PHE A 56 -21.12 -18.50 88.78
N LEU A 57 -21.47 -19.69 88.29
CA LEU A 57 -22.78 -20.28 88.54
C LEU A 57 -22.93 -20.67 90.02
N PRO A 58 -24.10 -20.44 90.62
CA PRO A 58 -24.34 -20.74 92.03
C PRO A 58 -24.30 -22.26 92.26
N TRP A 59 -23.68 -22.69 93.36
CA TRP A 59 -23.63 -24.11 93.73
C TRP A 59 -25.02 -24.59 94.14
N GLY A 60 -25.71 -25.29 93.23
CA GLY A 60 -26.97 -26.00 93.53
C GLY A 60 -28.22 -25.12 93.69
N ARG A 61 -28.20 -23.85 93.25
CA ARG A 61 -29.40 -22.99 93.23
C ARG A 61 -29.93 -22.81 91.81
N HIS A 62 -31.24 -23.01 91.63
CA HIS A 62 -31.94 -22.69 90.40
C HIS A 62 -32.37 -21.21 90.41
N GLY A 63 -31.92 -20.44 89.42
CA GLY A 63 -32.23 -19.01 89.27
C GLY A 63 -31.29 -18.34 88.26
N GLY A 64 -31.72 -17.21 87.68
CA GLY A 64 -30.87 -16.42 86.78
C GLY A 64 -29.68 -15.83 87.53
N THR A 65 -28.49 -15.94 86.94
CA THR A 65 -27.25 -15.36 87.47
C THR A 65 -27.06 -13.96 86.89
N GLY A 66 -27.30 -12.94 87.69
CA GLY A 66 -27.24 -11.54 87.26
C GLY A 66 -26.27 -10.70 88.08
N VAL A 67 -25.66 -9.71 87.45
CA VAL A 67 -24.89 -8.66 88.13
C VAL A 67 -25.36 -7.31 87.61
N ALA A 68 -25.66 -6.39 88.53
CA ALA A 68 -25.91 -5.01 88.18
C ALA A 68 -24.95 -4.08 88.94
N LEU A 69 -24.42 -3.08 88.25
CA LEU A 69 -23.61 -2.03 88.84
C LEU A 69 -24.21 -0.66 88.54
N VAL A 70 -24.04 0.25 89.50
CA VAL A 70 -24.46 1.65 89.37
C VAL A 70 -23.23 2.53 89.48
N LEU A 71 -22.97 3.30 88.44
CA LEU A 71 -21.92 4.30 88.38
C LEU A 71 -22.53 5.70 88.50
N GLU A 72 -21.88 6.57 89.25
CA GLU A 72 -22.33 7.95 89.48
C GLU A 72 -21.20 8.94 89.17
N GLY A 73 -21.49 10.01 88.43
CA GLY A 73 -20.52 11.06 88.20
C GLY A 73 -20.99 12.12 87.20
N ASN A 74 -20.51 13.35 87.38
CA ASN A 74 -20.82 14.49 86.50
C ASN A 74 -22.33 14.76 86.32
N GLY A 75 -23.11 14.61 87.40
CA GLY A 75 -24.57 14.80 87.38
C GLY A 75 -25.33 13.71 86.62
N ARG A 76 -24.73 12.52 86.47
CA ARG A 76 -25.31 11.38 85.78
C ARG A 76 -25.19 10.10 86.59
N THR A 77 -26.20 9.25 86.44
CA THR A 77 -26.24 7.90 87.00
C THR A 77 -26.35 6.88 85.86
N VAL A 78 -25.44 5.91 85.83
CA VAL A 78 -25.43 4.84 84.83
C VAL A 78 -25.64 3.51 85.54
N ARG A 79 -26.71 2.80 85.19
CA ARG A 79 -26.95 1.43 85.64
C ARG A 79 -26.62 0.47 84.49
N ILE A 80 -25.76 -0.50 84.75
CA ILE A 80 -25.44 -1.60 83.82
C ILE A 80 -25.84 -2.90 84.50
N GLU A 81 -26.77 -3.62 83.90
CA GLU A 81 -27.25 -4.91 84.37
C GLU A 81 -26.96 -5.97 83.31
N ARG A 82 -26.41 -7.10 83.73
CA ARG A 82 -26.08 -8.20 82.84
C ARG A 82 -26.53 -9.52 83.44
N ASP A 83 -27.22 -10.30 82.62
CA ASP A 83 -27.41 -11.73 82.86
C ASP A 83 -26.20 -12.49 82.31
N ILE A 84 -25.50 -13.18 83.21
CA ILE A 84 -24.26 -13.91 82.94
C ILE A 84 -24.53 -15.16 82.07
N GLN A 85 -25.72 -15.75 82.15
CA GLN A 85 -26.06 -16.94 81.39
C GLN A 85 -26.40 -16.59 79.94
N SER A 86 -27.25 -15.60 79.73
CA SER A 86 -27.70 -15.18 78.40
C SER A 86 -26.77 -14.18 77.71
N ASP A 87 -25.84 -13.56 78.44
CA ASP A 87 -25.04 -12.39 78.03
C ASP A 87 -25.89 -11.19 77.61
N HIS A 88 -27.13 -11.14 78.07
CA HIS A 88 -28.03 -10.03 77.84
C HIS A 88 -27.68 -8.87 78.75
N VAL A 89 -27.56 -7.66 78.20
CA VAL A 89 -27.15 -6.46 78.91
C VAL A 89 -28.19 -5.38 78.74
N GLN A 90 -28.53 -4.73 79.86
CA GLN A 90 -29.28 -3.49 79.88
C GLN A 90 -28.39 -2.38 80.45
N LEU A 91 -28.22 -1.30 79.69
CA LEU A 91 -27.51 -0.10 80.14
C LEU A 91 -28.48 1.07 80.11
N THR A 92 -28.62 1.77 81.23
CA THR A 92 -29.47 2.97 81.35
C THR A 92 -28.66 4.11 81.95
N GLU A 93 -28.56 5.22 81.24
CA GLU A 93 -27.96 6.48 81.71
C GLU A 93 -29.09 7.47 82.04
N ARG A 94 -29.04 8.07 83.22
CA ARG A 94 -29.98 9.07 83.71
C ARG A 94 -29.26 10.33 84.19
N ASP A 95 -29.93 11.48 84.13
CA ASP A 95 -29.47 12.71 84.75
C ASP A 95 -29.86 12.81 86.24
N ASP A 96 -29.54 13.94 86.88
CA ASP A 96 -29.87 14.23 88.28
C ASP A 96 -31.38 14.34 88.55
N LEU A 97 -32.20 14.55 87.51
CA LEU A 97 -33.66 14.58 87.58
C LEU A 97 -34.29 13.21 87.28
N TYR A 98 -33.47 12.16 87.21
CA TYR A 98 -33.85 10.79 86.87
C TYR A 98 -34.44 10.61 85.46
N GLN A 99 -34.23 11.56 84.55
CA GLN A 99 -34.62 11.43 83.15
C GLN A 99 -33.63 10.52 82.41
N THR A 100 -34.15 9.56 81.64
CA THR A 100 -33.33 8.64 80.84
C THR A 100 -32.72 9.37 79.65
N LEU A 101 -31.39 9.50 79.65
CA LEU A 101 -30.59 10.10 78.57
C LEU A 101 -30.24 9.09 77.49
N TYR A 102 -30.01 7.83 77.88
CA TYR A 102 -29.67 6.75 76.97
C TYR A 102 -30.11 5.42 77.55
N HIS A 103 -30.58 4.53 76.68
CA HIS A 103 -30.94 3.17 77.01
C HIS A 103 -30.45 2.22 75.92
N PHE A 104 -29.83 1.12 76.32
CA PHE A 104 -29.41 0.03 75.46
C PHE A 104 -29.87 -1.29 76.06
N GLU A 105 -30.36 -2.18 75.20
CA GLU A 105 -30.76 -3.54 75.54
C GLU A 105 -30.34 -4.48 74.41
N GLY A 106 -29.58 -5.53 74.72
CA GLY A 106 -29.11 -6.47 73.69
C GLY A 106 -28.16 -7.55 74.20
N LYS A 107 -27.78 -8.47 73.31
CA LYS A 107 -26.90 -9.61 73.63
C LYS A 107 -25.44 -9.28 73.35
N VAL A 108 -24.64 -9.18 74.41
CA VAL A 108 -23.23 -8.77 74.37
C VAL A 108 -22.32 -9.91 74.84
N ALA A 109 -22.26 -10.98 74.06
CA ALA A 109 -21.42 -12.14 74.38
C ALA A 109 -19.91 -11.79 74.36
N PRO A 110 -19.11 -12.29 75.32
CA PRO A 110 -17.66 -12.12 75.32
C PRO A 110 -17.02 -12.68 74.04
N GLY A 111 -16.36 -11.84 73.25
CA GLY A 111 -15.73 -12.23 71.98
C GLY A 111 -16.66 -12.30 70.77
N GLY A 112 -17.94 -11.90 70.91
CA GLY A 112 -18.86 -11.78 69.77
C GLY A 112 -18.48 -10.69 68.77
N ARG A 113 -19.09 -10.71 67.58
CA ARG A 113 -18.92 -9.68 66.53
C ARG A 113 -20.25 -9.03 66.10
N SER A 114 -21.28 -9.10 66.95
CA SER A 114 -22.59 -8.50 66.66
C SER A 114 -22.51 -6.97 66.62
N SER A 115 -23.40 -6.34 65.85
CA SER A 115 -23.60 -4.88 65.82
C SER A 115 -23.98 -4.36 67.21
N GLU A 116 -24.86 -5.06 67.93
CA GLU A 116 -25.24 -4.75 69.32
C GLU A 116 -24.03 -4.67 70.25
N ARG A 117 -23.06 -5.60 70.10
CA ARG A 117 -21.83 -5.56 70.89
C ARG A 117 -20.97 -4.36 70.52
N ALA A 118 -20.85 -4.03 69.23
CA ALA A 118 -20.07 -2.88 68.79
C ALA A 118 -20.66 -1.56 69.35
N GLU A 119 -21.98 -1.41 69.34
CA GLU A 119 -22.67 -0.27 69.95
C GLU A 119 -22.41 -0.20 71.46
N TYR A 120 -22.63 -1.29 72.18
CA TYR A 120 -22.41 -1.34 73.63
C TYR A 120 -20.95 -1.02 74.01
N LEU A 121 -19.98 -1.57 73.29
CA LEU A 121 -18.56 -1.29 73.54
C LEU A 121 -18.20 0.16 73.23
N SER A 122 -18.81 0.77 72.21
CA SER A 122 -18.67 2.20 71.93
C SER A 122 -19.20 3.04 73.10
N GLN A 123 -20.34 2.65 73.68
CA GLN A 123 -20.89 3.32 74.87
C GLN A 123 -20.01 3.13 76.11
N LEU A 124 -19.48 1.92 76.36
CA LEU A 124 -18.50 1.70 77.43
C LEU A 124 -17.24 2.56 77.22
N CYS A 125 -16.74 2.65 75.98
CA CYS A 125 -15.62 3.53 75.65
C CYS A 125 -15.97 5.00 75.94
N ARG A 126 -17.17 5.46 75.56
CA ARG A 126 -17.64 6.82 75.86
C ARG A 126 -17.66 7.09 77.37
N LEU A 127 -18.15 6.15 78.18
CA LEU A 127 -18.33 6.31 79.63
C LEU A 127 -17.02 6.15 80.42
N LEU A 128 -16.27 5.07 80.16
CA LEU A 128 -15.10 4.66 80.94
C LEU A 128 -13.78 4.98 80.24
N GLY A 129 -13.76 5.11 78.91
CA GLY A 129 -12.54 5.31 78.11
C GLY A 129 -11.85 3.99 77.76
N ILE A 130 -12.43 2.87 78.23
CA ILE A 130 -11.91 1.52 78.09
C ILE A 130 -13.08 0.61 77.68
N ALA A 131 -12.93 -0.09 76.56
CA ALA A 131 -13.93 -1.02 76.03
C ALA A 131 -13.47 -2.49 76.11
N GLU A 132 -12.24 -2.76 76.53
CA GLU A 132 -11.68 -4.10 76.59
C GLU A 132 -11.41 -4.54 78.03
N ASP A 133 -11.84 -5.76 78.38
CA ASP A 133 -11.62 -6.38 79.69
C ASP A 133 -10.12 -6.47 80.06
N GLU A 134 -9.27 -6.90 79.12
CA GLU A 134 -7.83 -7.05 79.36
C GLU A 134 -7.17 -5.73 79.77
N VAL A 135 -7.51 -4.63 79.09
CA VAL A 135 -6.96 -3.32 79.41
C VAL A 135 -7.57 -2.77 80.69
N PHE A 136 -8.87 -2.96 80.89
CA PHE A 136 -9.56 -2.56 82.11
C PHE A 136 -8.92 -3.20 83.34
N ARG A 137 -8.60 -4.49 83.26
CA ARG A 137 -7.88 -5.22 84.32
C ARG A 137 -6.42 -4.77 84.47
N ALA A 138 -5.70 -4.56 83.37
CA ALA A 138 -4.32 -4.11 83.43
C ALA A 138 -4.17 -2.71 84.05
N SER A 139 -5.18 -1.85 83.89
CA SER A 139 -5.17 -0.47 84.37
C SER A 139 -5.76 -0.31 85.78
N LEU A 140 -6.99 -0.76 86.01
CA LEU A 140 -7.74 -0.44 87.23
C LEU A 140 -7.69 -1.55 88.30
N PHE A 141 -7.28 -2.78 87.95
CA PHE A 141 -7.26 -3.92 88.87
C PHE A 141 -5.84 -4.26 89.30
N PHE A 142 -5.53 -4.06 90.57
CA PHE A 142 -4.26 -4.42 91.18
C PHE A 142 -4.50 -5.72 91.96
N GLY A 143 -3.94 -6.86 91.51
CA GLY A 143 -4.19 -8.18 92.12
C GLY A 143 -3.00 -8.77 92.88
N GLN A 144 -3.24 -9.83 93.65
CA GLN A 144 -2.23 -10.59 94.40
C GLN A 144 -1.37 -11.46 93.45
N GLY A 145 -0.04 -11.29 93.48
CA GLY A 145 0.91 -12.20 92.80
C GLY A 145 1.13 -12.01 91.29
N SER A 146 0.41 -11.12 90.61
CA SER A 146 0.71 -10.72 89.22
C SER A 146 0.52 -9.21 89.01
N LEU A 147 1.33 -8.43 89.72
CA LEU A 147 1.46 -7.01 89.39
C LEU A 147 2.10 -6.80 88.00
N GLU A 148 2.77 -7.84 87.46
CA GLU A 148 3.18 -7.91 86.05
C GLU A 148 1.97 -7.86 85.11
N PRO A 149 1.92 -6.95 84.12
CA PRO A 149 1.02 -7.09 82.99
C PRO A 149 1.38 -8.41 82.30
N GLY A 150 0.46 -9.37 82.27
CA GLY A 150 0.75 -10.73 81.82
C GLY A 150 1.50 -10.76 80.47
N ARG A 151 2.67 -11.41 80.44
CA ARG A 151 3.47 -11.65 79.22
C ARG A 151 2.70 -12.42 78.12
N ARG A 152 1.54 -13.00 78.43
CA ARG A 152 0.70 -13.71 77.47
C ARG A 152 -0.30 -12.76 76.80
N GLY A 153 0.09 -12.32 75.59
CA GLY A 153 -0.81 -11.82 74.56
C GLY A 153 -0.92 -10.30 74.50
N GLY A 154 -0.18 -9.66 73.58
CA GLY A 154 -0.51 -8.37 72.95
C GLY A 154 -0.76 -7.12 73.82
N ILE A 155 -0.83 -7.24 75.15
CA ILE A 155 -1.16 -6.16 76.09
C ILE A 155 -0.20 -4.97 75.98
N PRO A 156 1.14 -5.15 75.89
CA PRO A 156 2.06 -4.03 75.67
C PRO A 156 1.73 -3.23 74.40
N GLY A 157 1.39 -3.91 73.30
CA GLY A 157 1.00 -3.25 72.04
C GLY A 157 -0.32 -2.49 72.15
N LYS A 158 -1.31 -3.03 72.88
CA LYS A 158 -2.60 -2.36 73.11
C LYS A 158 -2.47 -1.17 74.06
N ILE A 159 -1.70 -1.32 75.14
CA ILE A 159 -1.37 -0.22 76.05
C ILE A 159 -0.63 0.87 75.27
N LYS A 160 0.32 0.53 74.39
CA LYS A 160 0.98 1.48 73.48
C LYS A 160 -0.02 2.30 72.66
N SER A 161 -1.01 1.64 72.04
CA SER A 161 -2.05 2.30 71.24
C SER A 161 -2.99 3.19 72.07
N LEU A 162 -3.34 2.77 73.28
CA LEU A 162 -4.22 3.56 74.14
C LEU A 162 -3.51 4.76 74.76
N LEU A 163 -2.26 4.57 75.15
CA LEU A 163 -1.37 5.60 75.66
C LEU A 163 -1.01 6.63 74.57
N SER A 164 -0.91 6.21 73.30
CA SER A 164 -0.69 7.14 72.18
C SER A 164 -1.91 7.99 71.82
N GLY A 165 -3.06 7.76 72.44
CA GLY A 165 -4.29 8.53 72.24
C GLY A 165 -5.11 8.15 71.00
N PHE A 166 -4.55 7.35 70.09
CA PHE A 166 -5.21 6.89 68.88
C PHE A 166 -5.52 5.40 68.97
N VAL A 167 -6.81 5.12 69.23
CA VAL A 167 -7.35 3.75 69.32
C VAL A 167 -7.55 3.13 67.93
N GLU A 168 -7.61 3.94 66.89
CA GLU A 168 -8.11 3.52 65.57
C GLU A 168 -7.02 3.16 64.56
N VAL A 169 -5.78 3.65 64.70
CA VAL A 169 -4.74 3.44 63.68
C VAL A 169 -3.44 2.96 64.28
N ASP A 170 -3.07 1.73 63.92
CA ASP A 170 -1.76 1.16 64.22
C ASP A 170 -0.72 1.71 63.24
N TYR A 171 0.07 2.68 63.69
CA TYR A 171 1.09 3.34 62.85
C TYR A 171 2.10 2.33 62.28
N ASP A 172 2.39 1.22 62.98
CA ASP A 172 3.29 0.19 62.48
C ASP A 172 2.69 -0.50 61.24
N LYS A 173 1.36 -0.68 61.18
CA LYS A 173 0.68 -1.20 59.99
C LYS A 173 0.68 -0.20 58.84
N VAL A 174 0.51 1.10 59.12
CA VAL A 174 0.53 2.13 58.06
C VAL A 174 1.93 2.23 57.45
N LEU A 175 2.98 2.26 58.27
CA LEU A 175 4.36 2.24 57.80
C LEU A 175 4.66 0.99 56.98
N ALA A 176 4.21 -0.20 57.42
CA ALA A 176 4.34 -1.43 56.66
C ALA A 176 3.61 -1.35 55.31
N SER A 177 2.38 -0.82 55.27
CA SER A 177 1.61 -0.64 54.04
C SER A 177 2.28 0.32 53.06
N LEU A 178 2.81 1.46 53.52
CA LEU A 178 3.54 2.40 52.67
C LEU A 178 4.80 1.77 52.09
N GLN A 179 5.50 0.97 52.90
CA GLN A 179 6.69 0.25 52.47
C GLN A 179 6.36 -0.85 51.45
N GLU A 180 5.27 -1.60 51.65
CA GLU A 180 4.76 -2.59 50.69
C GLU A 180 4.38 -1.93 49.36
N ASP A 181 3.64 -0.83 49.40
CA ASP A 181 3.27 -0.05 48.21
C ASP A 181 4.50 0.48 47.46
N HIS A 182 5.54 0.91 48.19
CA HIS A 182 6.80 1.34 47.58
C HIS A 182 7.48 0.17 46.85
N PHE A 183 7.54 -1.01 47.50
CA PHE A 183 8.13 -2.21 46.91
C PHE A 183 7.26 -2.88 45.83
N ALA A 184 5.99 -2.50 45.69
CA ALA A 184 5.19 -2.86 44.52
C ALA A 184 5.69 -2.14 43.26
N ILE A 185 6.21 -0.92 43.42
CA ILE A 185 6.67 -0.07 42.32
C ILE A 185 8.11 -0.35 41.94
N THR A 186 9.03 -0.41 42.92
CA THR A 186 10.49 -0.55 42.67
C THR A 186 11.12 -1.62 43.54
N ARG A 187 12.22 -2.21 43.04
CA ARG A 187 13.09 -3.07 43.84
C ARG A 187 14.04 -2.29 44.75
N HIS A 188 14.28 -1.01 44.46
CA HIS A 188 15.21 -0.18 45.23
C HIS A 188 14.67 0.05 46.65
N ASN A 189 15.55 -0.06 47.64
CA ASN A 189 15.22 0.11 49.04
C ASN A 189 16.04 1.24 49.68
N PRO A 190 15.45 2.43 49.87
CA PRO A 190 16.11 3.53 50.58
C PRO A 190 16.51 3.18 52.02
N TRP A 191 15.82 2.24 52.65
CA TRP A 191 15.95 1.90 54.07
C TRP A 191 16.77 0.62 54.33
N GLY A 192 17.51 0.12 53.33
CA GLY A 192 18.32 -1.07 53.52
C GLY A 192 18.80 -1.70 52.22
N LYS A 193 18.77 -3.03 52.15
CA LYS A 193 19.16 -3.77 50.94
C LYS A 193 18.02 -3.81 49.93
N ASP A 194 18.37 -3.60 48.67
CA ASP A 194 17.47 -3.73 47.54
C ASP A 194 16.84 -5.13 47.46
N LYS A 195 15.62 -5.19 46.91
CA LYS A 195 14.95 -6.47 46.60
C LYS A 195 15.59 -7.10 45.38
N THR A 196 15.59 -8.42 45.34
CA THR A 196 16.18 -9.21 44.24
C THR A 196 15.32 -9.24 42.98
N LYS A 197 14.00 -9.06 43.11
CA LYS A 197 13.06 -9.13 41.99
C LYS A 197 12.70 -7.74 41.47
N ASP A 198 12.76 -7.58 40.17
CA ASP A 198 12.30 -6.40 39.45
C ASP A 198 10.79 -6.19 39.59
N ARG A 199 10.40 -4.93 39.74
CA ARG A 199 9.02 -4.48 39.98
C ARG A 199 8.50 -3.72 38.77
N GLU A 200 7.36 -3.05 38.93
CA GLU A 200 6.70 -2.39 37.81
C GLU A 200 7.62 -1.40 37.09
N ILE A 201 8.34 -0.53 37.82
CA ILE A 201 9.16 0.50 37.20
C ILE A 201 10.37 -0.07 36.45
N GLU A 202 11.01 -1.13 36.98
CA GLU A 202 12.14 -1.77 36.30
C GLU A 202 11.68 -2.51 35.04
N LYS A 203 10.53 -3.20 35.08
CA LYS A 203 9.94 -3.86 33.90
C LYS A 203 9.54 -2.87 32.80
N VAL A 204 8.96 -1.72 33.18
CA VAL A 204 8.62 -0.65 32.24
C VAL A 204 9.89 -0.11 31.58
N ARG A 205 10.95 0.13 32.36
CA ARG A 205 12.25 0.58 31.84
C ARG A 205 12.90 -0.45 30.91
N GLU A 206 12.84 -1.73 31.26
CA GLU A 206 13.34 -2.81 30.42
C GLU A 206 12.60 -2.84 29.07
N ARG A 207 11.27 -2.77 29.09
CA ARG A 207 10.46 -2.71 27.86
C ARG A 207 10.75 -1.45 27.04
N LEU A 208 10.92 -0.29 27.68
CA LEU A 208 11.32 0.95 27.00
C LEU A 208 12.69 0.80 26.31
N GLY A 209 13.67 0.19 26.99
CA GLY A 209 14.97 -0.10 26.38
C GLY A 209 14.89 -1.11 25.24
N GLY A 210 13.95 -2.06 25.30
CA GLY A 210 13.65 -2.97 24.19
C GLY A 210 13.04 -2.24 22.98
N LEU A 211 12.02 -1.43 23.21
CA LEU A 211 11.37 -0.61 22.18
C LEU A 211 12.33 0.38 21.54
N GLU A 212 13.26 0.94 22.29
CA GLU A 212 14.29 1.83 21.76
C GLU A 212 15.20 1.09 20.77
N LYS A 213 15.63 -0.13 21.08
CA LYS A 213 16.38 -0.97 20.13
C LYS A 213 15.56 -1.34 18.90
N GLU A 214 14.29 -1.71 19.09
CA GLU A 214 13.35 -2.00 17.99
C GLU A 214 13.17 -0.76 17.08
N TRP A 215 13.06 0.44 17.68
CA TRP A 215 12.96 1.71 16.96
C TRP A 215 14.22 2.01 16.15
N PHE A 216 15.41 1.86 16.73
CA PHE A 216 16.68 2.07 16.01
C PHE A 216 16.83 1.11 14.82
N ALA A 217 16.51 -0.18 15.00
CA ALA A 217 16.52 -1.16 13.92
C ALA A 217 15.49 -0.82 12.83
N GLY A 218 14.31 -0.34 13.23
CA GLY A 218 13.28 0.13 12.31
C GLY A 218 13.70 1.40 11.54
N ASP A 219 14.41 2.33 12.17
CA ASP A 219 14.90 3.56 11.53
C ASP A 219 16.00 3.24 10.51
N GLU A 220 16.91 2.33 10.83
CA GLU A 220 17.93 1.84 9.88
C GLU A 220 17.28 1.18 8.66
N THR A 221 16.30 0.28 8.89
CA THR A 221 15.54 -0.36 7.81
C THR A 221 14.78 0.66 6.96
N ALA A 222 14.23 1.73 7.58
CA ALA A 222 13.54 2.79 6.86
C ALA A 222 14.49 3.62 5.97
N ARG A 223 15.71 3.91 6.45
CA ARG A 223 16.74 4.59 5.64
C ARG A 223 17.21 3.72 4.48
N GLU A 224 17.40 2.42 4.71
CA GLU A 224 17.70 1.47 3.63
C GLU A 224 16.59 1.46 2.57
N LEU A 225 15.31 1.44 2.99
CA LEU A 225 14.16 1.49 2.11
C LEU A 225 14.13 2.78 1.27
N GLU A 226 14.37 3.94 1.89
CA GLU A 226 14.47 5.22 1.18
C GLU A 226 15.61 5.20 0.14
N GLY A 227 16.78 4.66 0.50
CA GLY A 227 17.90 4.47 -0.41
C GLY A 227 17.54 3.59 -1.62
N GLN A 228 16.88 2.45 -1.38
CA GLN A 228 16.42 1.56 -2.46
C GLN A 228 15.38 2.22 -3.36
N ARG A 229 14.45 3.00 -2.82
CA ARG A 229 13.46 3.75 -3.61
C ARG A 229 14.13 4.78 -4.51
N ALA A 230 15.13 5.50 -4.01
CA ALA A 230 15.90 6.43 -4.83
C ALA A 230 16.64 5.70 -5.98
N SER A 231 17.29 4.56 -5.70
CA SER A 231 17.90 3.74 -6.75
C SER A 231 16.91 3.23 -7.79
N ILE A 232 15.70 2.83 -7.37
CA ILE A 232 14.63 2.40 -8.27
C ILE A 232 14.21 3.54 -9.20
N GLU A 233 14.02 4.76 -8.68
CA GLU A 233 13.65 5.91 -9.51
C GLU A 233 14.74 6.26 -10.51
N GLU A 234 16.00 6.27 -10.10
CA GLU A 234 17.15 6.52 -10.99
C GLU A 234 17.24 5.46 -12.09
N LEU A 235 17.12 4.16 -11.76
CA LEU A 235 17.13 3.09 -12.74
C LEU A 235 15.96 3.20 -13.72
N ARG A 236 14.74 3.50 -13.24
CA ARG A 236 13.56 3.68 -14.10
C ARG A 236 13.77 4.83 -15.08
N ALA A 237 14.30 5.96 -14.62
CA ALA A 237 14.60 7.10 -15.48
C ALA A 237 15.65 6.76 -16.55
N SER A 238 16.72 6.04 -16.18
CA SER A 238 17.74 5.59 -17.12
C SER A 238 17.20 4.59 -18.14
N ILE A 239 16.38 3.61 -17.72
CA ILE A 239 15.75 2.64 -18.63
C ILE A 239 14.84 3.34 -19.64
N GLU A 240 14.04 4.32 -19.19
CA GLU A 240 13.14 5.05 -20.08
C GLU A 240 13.91 5.90 -21.10
N ALA A 241 14.97 6.58 -20.67
CA ALA A 241 15.86 7.32 -21.58
C ALA A 241 16.49 6.40 -22.63
N ASP A 242 17.04 5.26 -22.21
CA ASP A 242 17.65 4.29 -23.12
C ASP A 242 16.61 3.66 -24.06
N ARG A 243 15.37 3.43 -23.61
CA ARG A 243 14.25 2.96 -24.46
C ARG A 243 13.87 3.98 -25.52
N GLU A 244 13.84 5.27 -25.19
CA GLU A 244 13.62 6.32 -26.18
C GLU A 244 14.75 6.35 -27.22
N GLU A 245 16.00 6.24 -26.78
CA GLU A 245 17.15 6.17 -27.69
C GLU A 245 17.12 4.92 -28.56
N TYR A 246 16.78 3.77 -27.98
CA TYR A 246 16.59 2.51 -28.71
C TYR A 246 15.49 2.64 -29.77
N ALA A 247 14.33 3.20 -29.43
CA ALA A 247 13.23 3.41 -30.37
C ALA A 247 13.59 4.40 -31.49
N LYS A 248 14.36 5.46 -31.18
CA LYS A 248 14.91 6.38 -32.18
C LYS A 248 15.88 5.65 -33.11
N GLY A 249 16.78 4.84 -32.56
CA GLY A 249 17.74 4.02 -33.30
C GLY A 249 17.07 2.99 -34.20
N GLU A 250 16.06 2.29 -33.72
CA GLU A 250 15.30 1.28 -34.49
C GLU A 250 14.57 1.94 -35.67
N ARG A 251 13.89 3.07 -35.44
CA ARG A 251 13.22 3.84 -36.51
C ARG A 251 14.22 4.34 -37.55
N TYR A 252 15.39 4.81 -37.10
CA TYR A 252 16.45 5.27 -37.99
C TYR A 252 17.00 4.13 -38.85
N LEU A 253 17.34 2.98 -38.26
CA LEU A 253 17.83 1.82 -39.01
C LEU A 253 16.76 1.26 -39.97
N ALA A 254 15.49 1.23 -39.56
CA ALA A 254 14.39 0.83 -40.43
C ALA A 254 14.23 1.80 -41.62
N TRP A 255 14.38 3.10 -41.39
CA TRP A 255 14.40 4.10 -42.46
C TRP A 255 15.60 3.91 -43.39
N VAL A 256 16.82 3.74 -42.86
CA VAL A 256 18.03 3.47 -43.67
C VAL A 256 17.82 2.23 -44.55
N ARG A 257 17.32 1.12 -43.99
CA ARG A 257 17.01 -0.10 -44.77
C ARG A 257 15.99 0.18 -45.88
N LYS A 258 14.94 0.96 -45.60
CA LYS A 258 13.93 1.33 -46.58
C LYS A 258 14.52 2.20 -47.70
N GLN A 259 15.39 3.16 -47.36
CA GLN A 259 16.06 4.01 -48.35
C GLN A 259 16.97 3.17 -49.27
N TRP A 260 17.82 2.31 -48.72
CA TRP A 260 18.65 1.40 -49.52
C TRP A 260 17.82 0.51 -50.46
N GLN A 261 16.68 -0.02 -50.00
CA GLN A 261 15.78 -0.80 -50.86
C GLN A 261 15.13 0.04 -51.97
N LEU A 262 14.90 1.33 -51.74
CA LEU A 262 14.36 2.23 -52.76
C LEU A 262 15.44 2.61 -53.77
N GLU A 263 16.66 2.93 -53.32
CA GLU A 263 17.82 3.21 -54.17
C GLU A 263 18.19 2.00 -55.05
N GLU A 264 18.21 0.79 -54.49
CA GLU A 264 18.45 -0.44 -55.27
C GLU A 264 17.37 -0.66 -56.33
N LYS A 265 16.10 -0.45 -55.99
CA LYS A 265 14.98 -0.52 -56.95
C LYS A 265 15.09 0.57 -58.02
N GLU A 266 15.49 1.77 -57.65
CA GLU A 266 15.71 2.88 -58.59
C GLU A 266 16.81 2.52 -59.59
N GLU A 267 17.94 1.97 -59.14
CA GLU A 267 19.02 1.53 -60.03
C GLU A 267 18.57 0.46 -61.02
N ILE A 268 17.81 -0.53 -60.55
CA ILE A 268 17.27 -1.60 -61.39
C ILE A 268 16.30 -1.02 -62.43
N LEU A 269 15.32 -0.22 -61.99
CA LEU A 269 14.32 0.38 -62.88
C LEU A 269 14.95 1.34 -63.89
N ARG A 270 15.94 2.16 -63.49
CA ARG A 270 16.69 3.03 -64.41
C ARG A 270 17.48 2.21 -65.43
N ARG A 271 18.07 1.08 -65.03
CA ARG A 271 18.78 0.18 -65.95
C ARG A 271 17.82 -0.42 -66.99
N ASP A 272 16.66 -0.89 -66.55
CA ASP A 272 15.64 -1.46 -67.43
C ASP A 272 15.01 -0.39 -68.36
N PHE A 273 14.70 0.79 -67.85
CA PHE A 273 14.22 1.92 -68.65
C PHE A 273 15.22 2.32 -69.74
N ASN A 274 16.50 2.44 -69.40
CA ASN A 274 17.55 2.75 -70.37
C ASN A 274 17.68 1.67 -71.46
N ARG A 275 17.44 0.40 -71.13
CA ARG A 275 17.42 -0.70 -72.10
C ARG A 275 16.25 -0.56 -73.08
N VAL A 276 15.02 -0.42 -72.56
CA VAL A 276 13.79 -0.32 -73.35
C VAL A 276 13.77 0.95 -74.21
N ASN A 277 14.26 2.08 -73.69
CA ASN A 277 14.30 3.33 -74.46
C ASN A 277 15.22 3.22 -75.69
N ARG A 278 16.40 2.59 -75.55
CA ARG A 278 17.32 2.34 -76.68
C ARG A 278 16.70 1.44 -77.75
N GLN A 279 15.95 0.41 -77.35
CA GLN A 279 15.26 -0.48 -78.30
C GLN A 279 14.13 0.27 -79.03
N THR A 280 13.35 1.07 -78.31
CA THR A 280 12.26 1.89 -78.87
C THR A 280 12.77 2.88 -79.92
N GLU A 281 13.85 3.62 -79.62
CA GLU A 281 14.48 4.56 -80.55
C GLU A 281 14.95 3.85 -81.84
N LYS A 282 15.56 2.67 -81.70
CA LYS A 282 16.07 1.88 -82.84
C LYS A 282 14.95 1.36 -83.75
N VAL A 283 13.80 0.96 -83.20
CA VAL A 283 12.60 0.57 -83.97
C VAL A 283 12.03 1.76 -84.74
N SER A 284 12.00 2.95 -84.13
CA SER A 284 11.49 4.16 -84.79
C SER A 284 12.34 4.59 -86.00
N GLU A 285 13.67 4.46 -85.90
CA GLU A 285 14.61 4.78 -86.98
C GLU A 285 14.45 3.82 -88.17
N LEU A 286 14.32 2.51 -87.91
CA LEU A 286 14.10 1.50 -88.95
C LEU A 286 12.75 1.66 -89.66
N LYS A 287 11.69 2.07 -88.94
CA LYS A 287 10.38 2.40 -89.55
C LYS A 287 10.48 3.59 -90.51
N ARG A 288 11.26 4.62 -90.16
CA ARG A 288 11.51 5.78 -91.03
C ARG A 288 12.26 5.38 -92.30
N GLN A 289 13.33 4.59 -92.17
CA GLN A 289 14.12 4.10 -93.30
C GLN A 289 13.28 3.27 -94.29
N ARG A 290 12.35 2.45 -93.79
CA ARG A 290 11.42 1.71 -94.65
C ARG A 290 10.55 2.64 -95.51
N GLN A 291 9.97 3.69 -94.93
CA GLN A 291 9.12 4.63 -95.66
C GLN A 291 9.86 5.37 -96.79
N GLU A 292 11.12 5.75 -96.56
CA GLU A 292 11.94 6.42 -97.58
C GLU A 292 12.24 5.49 -98.77
N LEU A 293 12.55 4.22 -98.50
CA LEU A 293 12.83 3.22 -99.53
C LEU A 293 11.58 2.87 -100.36
N GLU A 294 10.39 2.77 -99.73
CA GLU A 294 9.12 2.56 -100.45
C GLU A 294 8.81 3.73 -101.41
N GLY A 295 9.07 4.97 -100.98
CA GLY A 295 8.87 6.17 -101.80
C GLY A 295 9.83 6.27 -103.00
N ALA A 296 11.04 5.72 -102.89
CA ALA A 296 12.01 5.68 -103.97
C ALA A 296 11.63 4.64 -105.05
N LEU A 297 11.07 3.50 -104.66
CA LEU A 297 10.67 2.42 -105.56
C LEU A 297 9.50 2.81 -106.48
N GLY A 298 8.57 3.65 -105.99
CA GLY A 298 7.43 4.11 -106.79
C GLY A 298 7.79 5.02 -107.99
N LYS A 299 8.99 5.61 -108.02
CA LYS A 299 9.41 6.56 -109.06
C LYS A 299 9.99 5.91 -110.33
N THR A 300 10.24 4.60 -110.33
CA THR A 300 10.91 3.90 -111.46
C THR A 300 9.93 3.41 -112.54
N GLY A 301 8.63 3.40 -112.28
CA GLY A 301 7.59 3.01 -113.26
C GLY A 301 7.57 1.52 -113.63
N LEU A 302 8.32 0.69 -112.90
CA LEU A 302 8.38 -0.76 -113.06
C LEU A 302 7.60 -1.45 -111.91
N PRO A 303 6.90 -2.56 -112.17
CA PRO A 303 6.24 -3.33 -111.13
C PRO A 303 7.25 -3.92 -110.13
N ARG A 304 6.80 -4.19 -108.88
CA ARG A 304 7.62 -4.72 -107.76
C ARG A 304 8.37 -6.02 -108.09
N GLN A 305 7.96 -6.74 -109.14
CA GLN A 305 8.63 -7.91 -109.69
C GLN A 305 8.74 -7.78 -111.21
N ILE A 306 9.96 -7.87 -111.74
CA ILE A 306 10.25 -7.74 -113.19
C ILE A 306 10.13 -9.14 -113.85
N PRO A 307 9.25 -9.36 -114.85
CA PRO A 307 9.17 -10.63 -115.60
C PRO A 307 10.40 -10.91 -116.46
N GLY A 308 10.80 -12.18 -116.59
CA GLY A 308 12.06 -12.59 -117.24
C GLY A 308 12.14 -12.34 -118.76
N ASP A 309 10.99 -12.32 -119.46
CA ASP A 309 10.93 -12.30 -120.93
C ASP A 309 10.92 -10.89 -121.55
N LEU A 310 10.79 -9.86 -120.70
CA LEU A 310 10.70 -8.46 -121.11
C LEU A 310 11.93 -7.95 -121.91
N PRO A 311 13.18 -8.33 -121.56
CA PRO A 311 14.35 -7.86 -122.32
C PRO A 311 14.41 -8.37 -123.77
N VAL A 312 13.84 -9.55 -124.05
CA VAL A 312 13.88 -10.18 -125.38
C VAL A 312 12.82 -9.55 -126.30
N LEU A 313 11.63 -9.28 -125.78
CA LEU A 313 10.53 -8.66 -126.52
C LEU A 313 10.86 -7.23 -126.98
N LEU A 314 11.60 -6.46 -126.16
CA LEU A 314 12.02 -5.11 -126.51
C LEU A 314 13.02 -5.08 -127.69
N ALA A 315 13.76 -6.16 -127.94
CA ALA A 315 14.75 -6.25 -129.03
C ALA A 315 14.11 -6.65 -130.38
N GLU A 316 13.18 -7.62 -130.41
CA GLU A 316 12.52 -8.10 -131.64
C GLU A 316 11.68 -7.01 -132.34
N ALA A 317 11.03 -6.12 -131.57
CA ALA A 317 10.20 -5.05 -132.11
C ALA A 317 10.98 -3.98 -132.90
N GLU A 318 12.28 -3.81 -132.62
CA GLU A 318 13.13 -2.85 -133.35
C GLU A 318 13.51 -3.38 -134.75
N GLU A 319 13.70 -4.69 -134.90
CA GLU A 319 14.22 -5.33 -136.10
C GLU A 319 13.20 -5.33 -137.25
N VAL A 320 11.94 -5.69 -136.95
CA VAL A 320 10.83 -5.72 -137.92
C VAL A 320 10.52 -4.33 -138.49
N ARG A 321 10.73 -3.25 -137.71
CA ARG A 321 10.54 -1.87 -138.20
C ARG A 321 11.57 -1.47 -139.26
N LYS A 322 12.80 -1.98 -139.20
CA LYS A 322 13.84 -1.68 -140.19
C LYS A 322 13.56 -2.35 -141.54
N GLU A 323 12.97 -3.54 -141.55
CA GLU A 323 12.65 -4.32 -142.76
C GLU A 323 11.53 -3.67 -143.61
N LEU A 324 10.53 -3.08 -142.98
CA LEU A 324 9.40 -2.44 -143.67
C LEU A 324 9.78 -1.20 -144.49
N ILE A 325 10.79 -0.46 -144.04
CA ILE A 325 11.25 0.78 -144.67
C ILE A 325 11.96 0.49 -146.00
N SER A 326 12.66 -0.64 -146.13
CA SER A 326 13.42 -0.99 -147.35
C SER A 326 12.51 -1.42 -148.51
N LEU A 327 11.48 -2.24 -148.25
CA LEU A 327 10.54 -2.74 -149.27
C LEU A 327 9.71 -1.65 -149.93
N GLN A 328 9.49 -0.53 -149.25
CA GLN A 328 8.69 0.59 -149.76
C GLN A 328 9.40 1.37 -150.88
N GLY A 329 10.74 1.37 -150.90
CA GLY A 329 11.55 2.05 -151.92
C GLY A 329 11.56 1.34 -153.29
N GLU A 330 11.58 0.00 -153.31
CA GLU A 330 11.70 -0.77 -154.56
C GLU A 330 10.43 -0.71 -155.43
N ALA A 331 9.25 -0.76 -154.81
CA ALA A 331 7.95 -0.76 -155.52
C ALA A 331 7.67 0.54 -156.29
N ALA A 332 8.21 1.67 -155.84
CA ALA A 332 8.00 2.97 -156.49
C ALA A 332 8.70 3.06 -157.86
N SER A 333 9.89 2.47 -158.00
CA SER A 333 10.72 2.56 -159.22
C SER A 333 10.17 1.83 -160.44
N LEU A 334 9.39 0.75 -160.25
CA LEU A 334 8.84 -0.07 -161.34
C LEU A 334 7.54 0.49 -161.94
N ARG A 335 6.75 1.25 -161.17
CA ARG A 335 5.52 1.91 -161.66
C ARG A 335 5.82 3.01 -162.68
N GLU A 336 6.96 3.67 -162.55
CA GLU A 336 7.38 4.76 -163.44
C GLU A 336 7.65 4.28 -164.87
N LYS A 337 8.24 3.08 -165.03
CA LYS A 337 8.54 2.48 -166.35
C LYS A 337 7.29 2.09 -167.17
N LEU A 338 6.15 1.84 -166.54
CA LEU A 338 4.92 1.43 -167.22
C LEU A 338 4.18 2.59 -167.92
N LEU A 339 4.37 3.82 -167.44
CA LEU A 339 3.69 5.02 -167.93
C LEU A 339 4.23 5.55 -169.26
N ALA A 340 5.46 5.16 -169.64
CA ALA A 340 6.16 5.72 -170.79
C ALA A 340 5.69 5.22 -172.19
N HIS A 341 4.82 4.22 -172.30
CA HIS A 341 4.37 3.67 -173.60
C HIS A 341 2.85 3.89 -173.85
N ARG A 342 2.48 4.83 -174.75
CA ARG A 342 1.08 5.14 -175.15
C ARG A 342 0.71 4.51 -176.53
N GLY A 343 -0.50 3.96 -176.66
CA GLY A 343 -1.00 3.26 -177.87
C GLY A 343 -1.51 4.18 -178.99
N PRO A 344 -1.60 3.71 -180.26
CA PRO A 344 -2.01 4.53 -181.41
C PRO A 344 -3.53 4.78 -181.51
N PRO A 345 -3.96 5.93 -182.10
CA PRO A 345 -5.37 6.36 -182.15
C PRO A 345 -6.20 5.63 -183.23
N TRP A 346 -7.47 5.37 -182.90
CA TRP A 346 -8.47 4.67 -183.71
C TRP A 346 -9.26 5.65 -184.60
N GLY A 347 -8.96 5.71 -185.89
CA GLY A 347 -9.76 6.44 -186.87
C GLY A 347 -9.40 6.02 -188.30
N PRO A 348 -10.34 5.52 -189.13
CA PRO A 348 -10.02 5.09 -190.49
C PRO A 348 -9.73 6.29 -191.41
N PRO A 349 -8.99 6.12 -192.52
CA PRO A 349 -8.68 7.20 -193.46
C PRO A 349 -9.91 7.51 -194.34
N THR A 350 -10.92 8.13 -193.74
CA THR A 350 -12.22 8.44 -194.37
C THR A 350 -12.11 9.47 -195.50
N GLY A 351 -11.11 10.36 -195.46
CA GLY A 351 -10.97 11.46 -196.42
C GLY A 351 -10.62 11.01 -197.85
N LEU A 352 -9.72 10.02 -198.00
CA LEU A 352 -9.32 9.50 -199.32
C LEU A 352 -10.42 8.62 -199.94
N SER A 353 -11.15 7.86 -199.13
CA SER A 353 -12.27 7.03 -199.57
C SER A 353 -13.43 7.86 -200.13
N PHE A 354 -13.70 9.04 -199.57
CA PHE A 354 -14.75 9.95 -200.05
C PHE A 354 -14.39 10.59 -201.40
N LEU A 355 -13.11 10.96 -201.60
CA LEU A 355 -12.62 11.55 -202.85
C LEU A 355 -12.80 10.61 -204.07
N PHE A 356 -12.49 9.33 -203.90
CA PHE A 356 -12.66 8.32 -204.96
C PHE A 356 -14.14 8.04 -205.28
N LEU A 357 -15.03 8.11 -204.28
CA LEU A 357 -16.48 7.99 -204.46
C LEU A 357 -17.06 9.15 -205.28
N VAL A 358 -16.62 10.39 -205.01
CA VAL A 358 -17.08 11.58 -205.73
C VAL A 358 -16.62 11.56 -207.20
N ILE A 359 -15.37 11.15 -207.47
CA ILE A 359 -14.85 11.04 -208.84
C ILE A 359 -15.60 9.96 -209.64
N GLY A 360 -15.91 8.81 -209.01
CA GLY A 360 -16.70 7.75 -209.63
C GLY A 360 -18.15 8.17 -209.97
N GLY A 361 -18.78 8.95 -209.08
CA GLY A 361 -20.12 9.50 -209.30
C GLY A 361 -20.19 10.58 -210.38
N GLY A 362 -19.14 11.39 -210.52
CA GLY A 362 -19.06 12.42 -211.57
C GLY A 362 -18.94 11.85 -212.98
N LEU A 363 -18.13 10.80 -213.17
CA LEU A 363 -17.99 10.11 -214.46
C LEU A 363 -19.29 9.39 -214.89
N ALA A 364 -20.09 8.96 -213.92
CA ALA A 364 -21.35 8.25 -214.12
C ALA A 364 -22.50 9.12 -214.69
N TRP A 365 -22.50 10.43 -214.43
CA TRP A 365 -23.52 11.36 -214.96
C TRP A 365 -23.40 11.54 -216.48
N ILE A 366 -22.18 11.40 -217.01
CA ILE A 366 -21.85 11.76 -218.40
C ILE A 366 -22.21 10.64 -219.38
N ARG A 367 -22.15 9.35 -218.97
CA ARG A 367 -22.67 8.22 -219.76
C ARG A 367 -23.21 7.09 -218.84
N PRO A 368 -24.55 6.91 -218.76
CA PRO A 368 -25.17 5.96 -217.83
C PRO A 368 -24.78 4.49 -218.04
N GLY A 369 -24.29 4.12 -219.23
CA GLY A 369 -23.91 2.74 -219.56
C GLY A 369 -22.63 2.22 -218.89
N TRP A 370 -21.77 3.09 -218.31
CA TRP A 370 -20.45 2.71 -217.76
C TRP A 370 -20.37 2.72 -216.22
N LEU A 371 -21.50 2.96 -215.55
CA LEU A 371 -21.59 3.24 -214.12
C LEU A 371 -20.98 2.13 -213.23
N VAL A 372 -21.19 0.87 -213.61
CA VAL A 372 -20.75 -0.29 -212.82
C VAL A 372 -19.23 -0.44 -212.82
N SER A 373 -18.57 -0.19 -213.95
CA SER A 373 -17.12 -0.37 -214.10
C SER A 373 -16.31 0.68 -213.33
N ALA A 374 -16.78 1.93 -213.28
CA ALA A 374 -16.08 3.01 -212.56
C ALA A 374 -16.14 2.83 -211.03
N LEU A 375 -17.28 2.38 -210.50
CA LEU A 375 -17.45 2.10 -209.07
C LEU A 375 -16.59 0.91 -208.62
N ALA A 376 -16.40 -0.10 -209.48
CA ALA A 376 -15.56 -1.24 -209.17
C ALA A 376 -14.08 -0.86 -208.97
N CYS A 377 -13.53 0.02 -209.82
CA CYS A 377 -12.13 0.47 -209.69
C CYS A 377 -11.88 1.31 -208.42
N ALA A 378 -12.83 2.17 -208.03
CA ALA A 378 -12.74 2.95 -206.80
C ALA A 378 -12.74 2.05 -205.54
N GLY A 379 -13.51 0.96 -205.57
CA GLY A 379 -13.58 0.00 -204.46
C GLY A 379 -12.24 -0.70 -204.17
N ILE A 380 -11.49 -1.06 -205.21
CA ILE A 380 -10.21 -1.76 -205.06
C ILE A 380 -9.13 -0.86 -204.43
N ALA A 381 -9.09 0.42 -204.81
CA ALA A 381 -8.11 1.38 -204.27
C ALA A 381 -8.29 1.61 -202.76
N ILE A 382 -9.54 1.61 -202.27
CA ILE A 382 -9.85 1.78 -200.84
C ILE A 382 -9.37 0.57 -200.01
N LEU A 383 -9.44 -0.63 -200.58
CA LEU A 383 -9.06 -1.87 -199.87
C LEU A 383 -7.56 -1.91 -199.52
N LEU A 384 -6.70 -1.45 -200.42
CA LEU A 384 -5.24 -1.49 -200.23
C LEU A 384 -4.76 -0.59 -199.07
N VAL A 385 -5.38 0.57 -198.88
CA VAL A 385 -5.01 1.51 -197.82
C VAL A 385 -5.37 0.97 -196.43
N LEU A 386 -6.46 0.20 -196.32
CA LEU A 386 -6.92 -0.35 -195.05
C LEU A 386 -5.98 -1.44 -194.51
N VAL A 387 -5.44 -2.28 -195.40
CA VAL A 387 -4.55 -3.40 -195.04
C VAL A 387 -3.23 -2.91 -194.44
N ALA A 388 -2.66 -1.81 -194.97
CA ALA A 388 -1.40 -1.25 -194.48
C ALA A 388 -1.49 -0.74 -193.03
N TYR A 389 -2.65 -0.18 -192.62
CA TYR A 389 -2.86 0.34 -191.26
C TYR A 389 -2.89 -0.76 -190.19
N LEU A 390 -3.50 -1.92 -190.50
CA LEU A 390 -3.69 -3.00 -189.51
C LEU A 390 -2.38 -3.68 -189.08
N LEU A 391 -1.40 -3.80 -189.98
CA LEU A 391 -0.11 -4.42 -189.67
C LEU A 391 0.72 -3.61 -188.67
N GLN A 392 0.65 -2.27 -188.74
CA GLN A 392 1.43 -1.39 -187.87
C GLN A 392 0.91 -1.35 -186.43
N ALA A 393 -0.39 -1.52 -186.23
CA ALA A 393 -1.02 -1.55 -184.91
C ALA A 393 -0.66 -2.81 -184.09
N GLY A 394 -0.41 -3.95 -184.74
CA GLY A 394 -0.11 -5.22 -184.09
C GLY A 394 1.20 -5.25 -183.29
N ARG A 395 2.27 -4.62 -183.80
CA ARG A 395 3.60 -4.69 -183.16
C ARG A 395 3.68 -3.96 -181.82
N LYS A 396 2.97 -2.84 -181.63
CA LYS A 396 3.04 -2.02 -180.40
C LYS A 396 2.29 -2.61 -179.19
N ARG A 397 1.40 -3.59 -179.38
CA ARG A 397 0.65 -4.21 -178.26
C ARG A 397 1.46 -5.24 -177.46
N ALA A 398 2.45 -5.90 -178.08
CA ALA A 398 3.17 -7.01 -177.46
C ALA A 398 4.12 -6.58 -176.32
N GLU A 399 4.75 -5.41 -176.42
CA GLU A 399 5.77 -4.94 -175.45
C GLU A 399 5.19 -4.54 -174.08
N ARG A 400 3.98 -3.98 -174.05
CA ARG A 400 3.36 -3.46 -172.81
C ARG A 400 3.00 -4.56 -171.81
N GLY A 401 2.69 -5.78 -172.28
CA GLY A 401 2.30 -6.89 -171.42
C GLY A 401 3.41 -7.41 -170.49
N ARG A 402 4.69 -7.24 -170.85
CA ARG A 402 5.82 -7.78 -170.08
C ARG A 402 6.10 -7.02 -168.78
N ILE A 403 5.95 -5.69 -168.80
CA ILE A 403 6.29 -4.80 -167.66
C ILE A 403 5.23 -4.88 -166.55
N GLN A 404 3.97 -5.15 -166.91
CA GLN A 404 2.87 -5.23 -165.96
C GLN A 404 2.98 -6.42 -164.98
N GLY A 405 3.65 -7.50 -165.38
CA GLY A 405 3.83 -8.69 -164.53
C GLY A 405 4.81 -8.53 -163.37
N GLN A 406 5.79 -7.60 -163.46
CA GLN A 406 6.83 -7.45 -162.42
C GLN A 406 6.37 -6.64 -161.20
N VAL A 407 5.40 -5.73 -161.36
CA VAL A 407 4.91 -4.85 -160.28
C VAL A 407 4.13 -5.63 -159.22
N LEU A 408 3.38 -6.66 -159.63
CA LEU A 408 2.46 -7.38 -158.74
C LEU A 408 3.18 -8.22 -157.66
N VAL A 409 4.41 -8.68 -157.93
CA VAL A 409 5.17 -9.55 -157.01
C VAL A 409 5.70 -8.78 -155.79
N LEU A 410 6.05 -7.51 -155.95
CA LEU A 410 6.61 -6.67 -154.89
C LEU A 410 5.55 -6.22 -153.87
N GLU A 411 4.31 -5.96 -154.29
CA GLU A 411 3.24 -5.57 -153.37
C GLU A 411 2.91 -6.67 -152.35
N ARG A 412 2.99 -7.94 -152.76
CA ARG A 412 2.74 -9.09 -151.88
C ARG A 412 3.74 -9.21 -150.72
N LYS A 413 5.03 -8.91 -150.95
CA LYS A 413 6.06 -8.98 -149.90
C LYS A 413 5.90 -7.92 -148.82
N ARG A 414 5.35 -6.74 -149.18
CA ARG A 414 5.14 -5.64 -148.23
C ARG A 414 4.05 -5.96 -147.21
N GLU A 415 2.98 -6.62 -147.64
CA GLU A 415 1.87 -7.00 -146.75
C GLU A 415 2.32 -8.01 -145.67
N GLU A 416 3.21 -8.94 -146.01
CA GLU A 416 3.74 -9.93 -145.06
C GLU A 416 4.55 -9.31 -143.91
N ALA A 417 5.37 -8.29 -144.19
CA ALA A 417 6.16 -7.60 -143.16
C ALA A 417 5.27 -6.74 -142.22
N GLN A 418 4.19 -6.17 -142.73
CA GLN A 418 3.21 -5.40 -141.93
C GLN A 418 2.44 -6.28 -140.93
N ALA A 419 2.12 -7.51 -141.29
CA ALA A 419 1.44 -8.44 -140.39
C ALA A 419 2.30 -8.85 -139.17
N ARG A 420 3.63 -8.99 -139.34
CA ARG A 420 4.52 -9.36 -138.22
C ARG A 420 4.63 -8.29 -137.14
N LEU A 421 4.64 -7.01 -137.53
CA LEU A 421 4.73 -5.91 -136.58
C LEU A 421 3.48 -5.84 -135.68
N ALA A 422 2.30 -6.00 -136.28
CA ALA A 422 1.04 -5.98 -135.54
C ALA A 422 0.97 -7.08 -134.46
N GLY A 423 1.55 -8.25 -134.72
CA GLY A 423 1.60 -9.34 -133.73
C GLY A 423 2.53 -9.09 -132.54
N LEU A 424 3.53 -8.23 -132.67
CA LEU A 424 4.41 -7.83 -131.55
C LEU A 424 3.76 -6.77 -130.67
N ASP A 425 3.04 -5.81 -131.27
CA ASP A 425 2.33 -4.76 -130.52
C ASP A 425 1.25 -5.36 -129.58
N GLU A 426 0.55 -6.42 -130.00
CA GLU A 426 -0.44 -7.15 -129.17
C GLU A 426 0.17 -7.79 -127.91
N ARG A 427 1.44 -8.22 -127.97
CA ARG A 427 2.14 -8.81 -126.80
C ARG A 427 2.52 -7.79 -125.74
N PHE A 428 2.80 -6.54 -126.12
CA PHE A 428 3.08 -5.47 -125.15
C PHE A 428 1.83 -5.05 -124.37
N GLU A 429 0.66 -5.01 -125.03
CA GLU A 429 -0.60 -4.69 -124.36
C GLU A 429 -1.00 -5.76 -123.32
N LEU A 430 -0.76 -7.06 -123.59
CA LEU A 430 -1.01 -8.14 -122.62
C LEU A 430 -0.20 -8.01 -121.33
N LEU A 431 0.97 -7.38 -121.39
CA LEU A 431 1.83 -7.11 -120.22
C LEU A 431 1.46 -5.80 -119.50
N GLY A 432 0.39 -5.12 -119.94
CA GLY A 432 -0.06 -3.85 -119.37
C GLY A 432 0.87 -2.67 -119.66
N MET A 433 1.65 -2.75 -120.75
CA MET A 433 2.62 -1.73 -121.17
C MET A 433 2.20 -1.07 -122.48
N SER A 434 2.56 0.20 -122.68
CA SER A 434 2.22 0.92 -123.92
C SER A 434 3.14 0.50 -125.07
N PRO A 435 2.62 0.20 -126.29
CA PRO A 435 3.43 -0.14 -127.47
C PRO A 435 4.11 1.09 -128.13
N SER A 436 4.20 2.21 -127.39
CA SER A 436 4.86 3.42 -127.83
C SER A 436 6.37 3.25 -127.91
N ALA A 437 6.95 3.67 -129.04
CA ALA A 437 8.40 3.64 -129.27
C ALA A 437 9.22 4.38 -128.18
N VAL A 438 8.62 5.35 -127.48
CA VAL A 438 9.31 6.19 -126.47
C VAL A 438 9.33 5.53 -125.08
N GLU A 439 8.27 4.81 -124.72
CA GLU A 439 8.17 4.18 -123.38
C GLU A 439 9.05 2.92 -123.30
N ILE A 440 9.10 2.15 -124.38
CA ILE A 440 9.97 0.97 -124.55
C ILE A 440 11.45 1.32 -124.27
N VAL A 441 11.92 2.47 -124.77
CA VAL A 441 13.29 2.96 -124.55
C VAL A 441 13.53 3.43 -123.10
N LYS A 442 12.52 4.02 -122.45
CA LYS A 442 12.62 4.49 -121.05
C LYS A 442 12.66 3.34 -120.05
N MET A 443 11.90 2.28 -120.30
CA MET A 443 11.87 1.07 -119.47
C MET A 443 13.21 0.33 -119.51
N GLN A 444 13.87 0.26 -120.68
CA GLN A 444 15.18 -0.36 -120.82
C GLN A 444 16.27 0.33 -119.97
N LYS A 445 16.18 1.65 -119.77
CA LYS A 445 17.21 2.45 -119.08
C LYS A 445 17.13 2.41 -117.54
N ASN A 446 15.98 2.05 -116.96
CA ASN A 446 15.73 2.12 -115.50
C ASN A 446 15.71 0.76 -114.78
N LEU A 447 16.04 -0.32 -115.49
CA LEU A 447 15.86 -1.69 -115.04
C LEU A 447 16.79 -2.09 -113.88
N ASP A 448 18.05 -1.64 -113.90
CA ASP A 448 19.04 -1.97 -112.85
C ASP A 448 18.77 -1.23 -111.52
N ARG A 449 18.41 0.05 -111.60
CA ARG A 449 18.14 0.88 -110.41
C ARG A 449 16.95 0.36 -109.59
N SER A 450 15.98 -0.29 -110.24
CA SER A 450 14.82 -0.86 -109.56
C SER A 450 15.14 -2.16 -108.81
N ARG A 451 16.18 -2.91 -109.23
CA ARG A 451 16.59 -4.15 -108.55
C ARG A 451 17.30 -3.87 -107.22
N ASP A 452 18.17 -2.86 -107.18
CA ASP A 452 18.92 -2.51 -105.96
C ASP A 452 18.03 -2.00 -104.82
N LEU A 453 17.04 -1.16 -105.13
CA LEU A 453 16.12 -0.60 -104.13
C LEU A 453 15.25 -1.70 -103.49
N SER A 454 14.83 -2.72 -104.26
CA SER A 454 14.06 -3.85 -103.71
C SER A 454 14.88 -4.71 -102.73
N ARG A 455 16.21 -4.81 -102.91
CA ARG A 455 17.08 -5.55 -101.98
C ARG A 455 17.20 -4.86 -100.63
N GLN A 456 17.44 -3.55 -100.64
CA GLN A 456 17.56 -2.74 -99.40
C GLN A 456 16.27 -2.76 -98.58
N LEU A 457 15.11 -2.72 -99.24
CA LEU A 457 13.81 -2.81 -98.57
C LEU A 457 13.66 -4.12 -97.78
N SER A 458 14.09 -5.25 -98.36
CA SER A 458 14.00 -6.56 -97.73
C SER A 458 14.90 -6.72 -96.49
N GLU A 459 16.03 -6.02 -96.43
CA GLU A 459 16.94 -6.04 -95.27
C GLU A 459 16.36 -5.25 -94.08
N VAL A 460 15.70 -4.12 -94.35
CA VAL A 460 15.03 -3.33 -93.30
C VAL A 460 13.82 -4.07 -92.74
N GLU A 461 13.05 -4.75 -93.59
CA GLU A 461 11.89 -5.54 -93.16
C GLU A 461 12.27 -6.76 -92.31
N SER A 462 13.41 -7.40 -92.56
CA SER A 462 13.89 -8.51 -91.72
C SER A 462 14.40 -8.01 -90.36
N ALA A 463 15.09 -6.88 -90.32
CA ALA A 463 15.52 -6.24 -89.07
C ALA A 463 14.33 -5.82 -88.17
N LEU A 464 13.24 -5.34 -88.78
CA LEU A 464 12.00 -4.99 -88.05
C LEU A 464 11.22 -6.21 -87.52
N LYS A 465 11.41 -7.41 -88.08
CA LYS A 465 10.77 -8.65 -87.58
C LYS A 465 11.48 -9.27 -86.37
N VAL A 466 12.77 -9.00 -86.20
CA VAL A 466 13.58 -9.53 -85.09
C VAL A 466 13.43 -8.68 -83.82
N LEU A 467 13.08 -7.40 -83.97
CA LEU A 467 12.79 -6.51 -82.86
C LEU A 467 11.33 -6.71 -82.43
N GLU A 468 11.09 -6.70 -81.11
CA GLU A 468 9.75 -6.81 -80.51
C GLU A 468 8.77 -5.79 -81.09
N GLU A 469 7.48 -6.14 -81.13
CA GLU A 469 6.45 -5.31 -81.72
C GLU A 469 6.46 -3.92 -81.06
N GLY A 470 6.57 -2.86 -81.86
CA GLY A 470 6.77 -1.50 -81.33
C GLY A 470 5.65 -1.00 -80.39
N GLU A 471 4.51 -1.69 -80.31
CA GLU A 471 3.45 -1.41 -79.35
C GLU A 471 3.74 -1.98 -77.95
N GLU A 472 4.36 -3.16 -77.84
CA GLU A 472 4.76 -3.76 -76.56
C GLU A 472 5.88 -2.95 -75.91
N LEU A 473 6.93 -2.61 -76.68
CA LEU A 473 8.03 -1.76 -76.21
C LEU A 473 7.54 -0.36 -75.77
N SER A 474 6.50 0.18 -76.40
CA SER A 474 5.92 1.46 -76.00
C SER A 474 5.14 1.35 -74.70
N ARG A 475 4.41 0.25 -74.46
CA ARG A 475 3.71 -0.01 -73.20
C ARG A 475 4.70 -0.22 -72.06
N ASP A 476 5.72 -1.03 -72.27
CA ASP A 476 6.77 -1.27 -71.27
C ASP A 476 7.51 0.03 -70.91
N ARG A 477 7.76 0.90 -71.90
CA ARG A 477 8.34 2.23 -71.65
C ARG A 477 7.41 3.09 -70.81
N GLU A 478 6.11 3.13 -71.11
CA GLU A 478 5.13 3.90 -70.34
C GLU A 478 5.00 3.39 -68.90
N ASP A 479 4.95 2.08 -68.71
CA ASP A 479 4.84 1.45 -67.40
C ASP A 479 6.11 1.71 -66.57
N LEU A 480 7.31 1.53 -67.14
CA LEU A 480 8.57 1.90 -66.47
C LEU A 480 8.65 3.40 -66.16
N THR A 481 8.10 4.27 -67.01
CA THR A 481 8.05 5.71 -66.75
C THR A 481 7.14 6.03 -65.55
N ARG A 482 5.99 5.37 -65.45
CA ARG A 482 5.07 5.54 -64.31
C ARG A 482 5.69 5.01 -63.03
N GLU A 483 6.32 3.83 -63.07
CA GLU A 483 6.98 3.25 -61.90
C GLU A 483 8.14 4.10 -61.40
N LEU A 484 8.96 4.63 -62.31
CA LEU A 484 10.02 5.58 -61.95
C LEU A 484 9.47 6.87 -61.35
N ALA A 485 8.40 7.45 -61.92
CA ALA A 485 7.78 8.66 -61.38
C ALA A 485 7.19 8.46 -59.98
N VAL A 486 6.54 7.32 -59.72
CA VAL A 486 6.02 6.97 -58.39
C VAL A 486 7.16 6.72 -57.39
N LEU A 487 8.28 6.16 -57.85
CA LEU A 487 9.44 5.92 -57.00
C LEU A 487 10.17 7.24 -56.67
N ASP A 488 10.36 8.12 -57.67
CA ASP A 488 10.91 9.47 -57.49
C ASP A 488 10.06 10.29 -56.51
N GLU A 489 8.72 10.26 -56.65
CA GLU A 489 7.82 10.92 -55.70
C GLU A 489 7.97 10.38 -54.28
N ARG A 490 8.12 9.06 -54.11
CA ARG A 490 8.35 8.44 -52.79
C ARG A 490 9.71 8.81 -52.20
N LEU A 491 10.76 8.87 -53.02
CA LEU A 491 12.09 9.32 -52.61
C LEU A 491 12.08 10.81 -52.21
N GLU A 492 11.29 11.65 -52.87
CA GLU A 492 11.14 13.06 -52.50
C GLU A 492 10.29 13.26 -51.24
N GLN A 493 9.22 12.49 -51.06
CA GLN A 493 8.37 12.58 -49.86
C GLN A 493 9.08 12.07 -48.60
N ASP A 494 9.95 11.06 -48.72
CA ASP A 494 10.69 10.47 -47.59
C ASP A 494 12.08 11.12 -47.34
N LYS A 495 12.45 12.17 -48.09
CA LYS A 495 13.68 12.95 -47.86
C LYS A 495 13.56 13.77 -46.57
N PRO A 496 14.45 13.59 -45.57
CA PRO A 496 14.40 14.40 -44.37
C PRO A 496 14.77 15.87 -44.66
N LEU A 497 14.18 16.79 -43.89
CA LEU A 497 14.56 18.21 -43.81
C LEU A 497 16.00 18.45 -43.26
N ARG A 498 16.81 17.40 -43.08
CA ARG A 498 18.20 17.49 -42.61
C ARG A 498 19.16 16.90 -43.63
N SER A 499 20.05 17.74 -44.10
CA SER A 499 21.21 17.47 -44.95
C SER A 499 22.27 16.62 -44.23
N ALA A 500 21.99 15.34 -44.01
CA ALA A 500 23.00 14.37 -43.61
C ALA A 500 22.95 13.21 -44.61
N GLU A 501 24.09 12.89 -45.20
CA GLU A 501 24.27 11.75 -46.10
C GLU A 501 23.72 10.48 -45.43
N VAL A 502 22.98 9.67 -46.20
CA VAL A 502 22.50 8.36 -45.74
C VAL A 502 23.72 7.54 -45.29
N MET A 503 23.61 6.86 -44.15
CA MET A 503 24.69 6.02 -43.62
C MET A 503 25.15 4.99 -44.69
N PRO A 504 26.46 4.86 -44.95
CA PRO A 504 26.99 3.84 -45.86
C PRO A 504 26.60 2.42 -45.41
N LEU A 505 26.38 1.51 -46.37
CA LEU A 505 25.97 0.12 -46.09
C LEU A 505 27.02 -0.64 -45.23
N GLU A 506 28.29 -0.24 -45.31
CA GLU A 506 29.41 -0.82 -44.55
C GLU A 506 29.30 -0.57 -43.04
N ASP A 507 28.65 0.53 -42.62
CA ASP A 507 28.50 0.93 -41.22
C ASP A 507 27.21 0.39 -40.58
N LEU A 508 26.27 -0.13 -41.38
CA LEU A 508 24.99 -0.68 -40.93
C LEU A 508 25.16 -1.82 -39.89
N PRO A 509 26.07 -2.80 -40.08
CA PRO A 509 26.26 -3.87 -39.10
C PRO A 509 26.76 -3.34 -37.74
N GLY A 510 27.64 -2.33 -37.75
CA GLY A 510 28.15 -1.71 -36.52
C GLY A 510 27.09 -0.89 -35.78
N ALA A 511 26.19 -0.22 -36.50
CA ALA A 511 25.05 0.47 -35.89
C ALA A 511 24.01 -0.51 -35.32
N GLU A 512 23.77 -1.63 -36.00
CA GLU A 512 22.92 -2.72 -35.50
C GLU A 512 23.50 -3.37 -34.23
N GLU A 513 24.81 -3.57 -34.17
CA GLU A 513 25.49 -4.11 -33.00
C GLU A 513 25.41 -3.16 -31.79
N LYS A 514 25.61 -1.85 -32.00
CA LYS A 514 25.41 -0.84 -30.96
C LYS A 514 23.97 -0.81 -30.45
N LEU A 515 22.99 -0.92 -31.34
CA LEU A 515 21.58 -0.98 -30.95
C LEU A 515 21.26 -2.27 -30.18
N ARG A 516 21.83 -3.42 -30.58
CA ARG A 516 21.72 -4.67 -29.82
C ARG A 516 22.34 -4.56 -28.43
N ALA A 517 23.55 -4.00 -28.32
CA ALA A 517 24.22 -3.78 -27.04
C ALA A 517 23.41 -2.86 -26.12
N LEU A 518 22.79 -1.80 -26.67
CA LEU A 518 21.86 -0.94 -25.93
C LEU A 518 20.63 -1.73 -25.46
N GLY A 519 20.05 -2.57 -26.32
CA GLY A 519 18.93 -3.45 -25.98
C GLY A 519 19.26 -4.45 -24.87
N ASP A 520 20.46 -5.05 -24.90
CA ASP A 520 20.92 -5.96 -23.86
C ASP A 520 21.20 -5.21 -22.54
N SER A 521 21.74 -4.00 -22.60
CA SER A 521 21.93 -3.15 -21.42
C SER A 521 20.61 -2.69 -20.79
N ILE A 522 19.58 -2.44 -21.59
CA ILE A 522 18.21 -2.18 -21.09
C ILE A 522 17.69 -3.41 -20.33
N ARG A 523 17.84 -4.63 -20.90
CA ARG A 523 17.41 -5.87 -20.23
C ARG A 523 18.13 -6.11 -18.90
N GLU A 524 19.45 -5.92 -18.86
CA GLU A 524 20.24 -6.06 -17.63
C GLU A 524 19.75 -5.10 -16.53
N ARG A 525 19.47 -3.85 -16.89
CA ARG A 525 18.93 -2.86 -15.95
C ARG A 525 17.49 -3.20 -15.52
N GLU A 526 16.66 -3.74 -16.41
CA GLU A 526 15.31 -4.22 -16.08
C GLU A 526 15.34 -5.38 -15.08
N GLU A 527 16.25 -6.34 -15.25
CA GLU A 527 16.46 -7.43 -14.29
C GLU A 527 16.88 -6.89 -12.92
N ARG A 528 17.84 -5.97 -12.89
CA ARG A 528 18.29 -5.31 -11.66
C ARG A 528 17.18 -4.49 -10.99
N LEU A 529 16.32 -3.85 -11.77
CA LEU A 529 15.14 -3.14 -11.27
C LEU A 529 14.17 -4.09 -10.56
N VAL A 530 13.94 -5.29 -11.12
CA VAL A 530 13.08 -6.31 -10.50
C VAL A 530 13.69 -6.79 -9.18
N GLU A 531 15.00 -7.05 -9.13
CA GLU A 531 15.70 -7.46 -7.90
C GLU A 531 15.58 -6.43 -6.79
N ILE A 532 15.87 -5.15 -7.08
CA ILE A 532 15.79 -4.07 -6.08
C ILE A 532 14.33 -3.86 -5.66
N SER A 533 13.37 -3.96 -6.58
CA SER A 533 11.94 -3.86 -6.25
C SER A 533 11.46 -5.00 -5.32
N GLN A 534 11.99 -6.22 -5.48
CA GLN A 534 11.70 -7.32 -4.56
C GLN A 534 12.31 -7.09 -3.17
N GLN A 535 13.51 -6.50 -3.11
CA GLN A 535 14.14 -6.12 -1.84
C GLN A 535 13.33 -5.01 -1.14
N GLU A 536 12.86 -4.02 -1.89
CA GLU A 536 12.02 -2.92 -1.39
C GLU A 536 10.73 -3.47 -0.75
N GLY A 537 10.05 -4.40 -1.41
CA GLY A 537 8.86 -5.06 -0.86
C GLY A 537 9.14 -5.87 0.42
N ARG A 538 10.31 -6.52 0.52
CA ARG A 538 10.74 -7.23 1.75
C ARG A 538 11.03 -6.26 2.89
N LEU A 539 11.71 -5.15 2.62
CA LEU A 539 12.01 -4.13 3.62
C LEU A 539 10.74 -3.38 4.06
N GLN A 540 9.82 -3.09 3.14
CA GLN A 540 8.56 -2.40 3.43
C GLN A 540 7.70 -3.19 4.43
N GLY A 541 7.66 -4.52 4.33
CA GLY A 541 6.98 -5.39 5.31
C GLY A 541 7.57 -5.34 6.73
N ARG A 542 8.82 -4.89 6.90
CA ARG A 542 9.50 -4.77 8.19
C ARG A 542 9.36 -3.37 8.83
N VAL A 543 9.00 -2.35 8.04
CA VAL A 543 8.91 -0.94 8.49
C VAL A 543 7.56 -0.59 9.15
N THR A 544 6.53 -1.40 8.93
CA THR A 544 5.16 -1.15 9.42
C THR A 544 4.99 -1.08 10.94
N ASP A 545 5.99 -1.48 11.72
CA ASP A 545 5.93 -1.46 13.19
C ASP A 545 6.34 -0.12 13.83
N ARG A 546 6.86 0.85 13.07
CA ARG A 546 7.43 2.09 13.63
C ARG A 546 6.42 2.94 14.42
N LYS A 547 5.24 3.23 13.85
CA LYS A 547 4.21 4.04 14.53
C LYS A 547 3.73 3.38 15.82
N ARG A 548 3.58 2.05 15.79
CA ARG A 548 3.17 1.26 16.96
C ARG A 548 4.21 1.34 18.08
N ILE A 549 5.50 1.24 17.73
CA ILE A 549 6.62 1.36 18.68
C ILE A 549 6.63 2.76 19.32
N GLU A 550 6.41 3.81 18.53
CA GLU A 550 6.35 5.19 19.05
C GLU A 550 5.17 5.41 20.00
N GLU A 551 3.97 4.92 19.65
CA GLU A 551 2.79 5.00 20.52
C GLU A 551 2.96 4.19 21.81
N GLU A 552 3.46 2.96 21.74
CA GLU A 552 3.74 2.12 22.90
C GLU A 552 4.81 2.76 23.79
N GLY A 553 5.89 3.28 23.19
CA GLY A 553 6.95 3.99 23.88
C GLY A 553 6.45 5.25 24.59
N GLY A 554 5.57 6.03 23.96
CA GLY A 554 4.92 7.18 24.57
C GLY A 554 4.12 6.81 25.83
N ARG A 555 3.25 5.80 25.72
CA ARG A 555 2.43 5.30 26.85
C ARG A 555 3.28 4.78 27.99
N LEU A 556 4.35 4.05 27.69
CA LEU A 556 5.24 3.51 28.72
C LEU A 556 6.07 4.60 29.41
N ARG A 557 6.51 5.64 28.70
CA ARG A 557 7.20 6.80 29.32
C ARG A 557 6.28 7.57 30.26
N GLU A 558 5.03 7.79 29.88
CA GLU A 558 4.03 8.40 30.78
C GLU A 558 3.80 7.54 32.03
N ARG A 559 3.68 6.22 31.85
CA ARG A 559 3.55 5.27 32.96
C ARG A 559 4.77 5.29 33.87
N GLU A 560 5.98 5.32 33.32
CA GLU A 560 7.23 5.42 34.08
C GLU A 560 7.25 6.70 34.92
N ALA A 561 6.90 7.85 34.33
CA ALA A 561 6.87 9.13 35.03
C ALA A 561 5.89 9.12 36.21
N LEU A 562 4.71 8.52 36.02
CA LEU A 562 3.70 8.38 37.07
C LEU A 562 4.19 7.45 38.20
N LEU A 563 4.80 6.31 37.85
CA LEU A 563 5.38 5.38 38.81
C LEU A 563 6.53 6.02 39.59
N ALA A 564 7.44 6.75 38.92
CA ALA A 564 8.55 7.45 39.57
C ALA A 564 8.07 8.57 40.51
N LYS A 565 6.99 9.27 40.16
CA LYS A 565 6.35 10.25 41.05
C LYS A 565 5.75 9.57 42.28
N ARG A 566 5.02 8.47 42.09
CA ARG A 566 4.40 7.70 43.19
C ARG A 566 5.46 7.07 44.11
N GLN A 567 6.53 6.51 43.56
CA GLN A 567 7.67 5.99 44.32
C GLN A 567 8.24 7.06 45.26
N ARG A 568 8.56 8.25 44.73
CA ARG A 568 9.10 9.36 45.54
C ARG A 568 8.13 9.81 46.63
N ALA A 569 6.84 9.91 46.30
CA ALA A 569 5.82 10.29 47.27
C ALA A 569 5.67 9.28 48.41
N LEU A 570 5.70 7.97 48.10
CA LEU A 570 5.63 6.91 49.11
C LEU A 570 6.88 6.88 50.00
N ALA A 571 8.07 7.04 49.41
CA ALA A 571 9.30 7.10 50.18
C ALA A 571 9.30 8.29 51.15
N LEU A 572 8.95 9.49 50.65
CA LEU A 572 8.82 10.69 51.48
C LEU A 572 7.76 10.53 52.58
N GLY A 573 6.60 9.95 52.23
CA GLY A 573 5.53 9.71 53.19
C GLY A 573 5.94 8.74 54.30
N TYR A 574 6.70 7.70 53.97
CA TYR A 574 7.25 6.77 54.94
C TYR A 574 8.26 7.46 55.85
N ASP A 575 9.21 8.22 55.31
CA ASP A 575 10.24 8.90 56.09
C ASP A 575 9.63 9.87 57.11
N LEU A 576 8.72 10.74 56.63
CA LEU A 576 8.04 11.72 57.48
C LEU A 576 7.21 11.05 58.59
N LEU A 577 6.48 9.98 58.25
CA LEU A 577 5.67 9.26 59.24
C LEU A 577 6.55 8.52 60.24
N SER A 578 7.63 7.89 59.77
CA SER A 578 8.55 7.14 60.63
C SER A 578 9.23 8.08 61.64
N GLU A 579 9.72 9.23 61.18
CA GLU A 579 10.33 10.25 62.03
C GLU A 579 9.31 10.78 63.06
N ALA A 580 8.10 11.13 62.62
CA ALA A 580 7.04 11.58 63.52
C ALA A 580 6.65 10.53 64.58
N VAL A 581 6.60 9.24 64.19
CA VAL A 581 6.29 8.14 65.10
C VAL A 581 7.43 7.92 66.10
N GLU A 582 8.68 8.00 65.69
CA GLU A 582 9.83 7.89 66.59
C GLU A 582 9.88 9.04 67.60
N ASP A 583 9.69 10.27 67.14
CA ASP A 583 9.67 11.45 67.99
C ASP A 583 8.51 11.40 68.98
N PHE A 584 7.34 10.94 68.52
CA PHE A 584 6.19 10.71 69.39
C PHE A 584 6.50 9.65 70.46
N ARG A 585 7.08 8.50 70.07
CA ARG A 585 7.43 7.41 71.00
C ARG A 585 8.42 7.86 72.07
N LYS A 586 9.51 8.53 71.66
CA LYS A 586 10.55 9.04 72.59
C LYS A 586 9.93 10.01 73.59
N ASN A 587 9.24 11.04 73.10
CA ASN A 587 8.64 12.07 73.95
C ASN A 587 7.56 11.53 74.90
N TYR A 588 6.77 10.56 74.44
CA TYR A 588 5.69 9.99 75.24
C TYR A 588 6.20 8.99 76.30
N LEU A 589 7.07 8.05 75.91
CA LEU A 589 7.64 7.09 76.85
C LEU A 589 8.47 7.78 77.93
N ASP A 590 9.16 8.87 77.59
CA ASP A 590 9.88 9.69 78.57
C ASP A 590 8.93 10.35 79.59
N LYS A 591 7.81 10.91 79.14
CA LYS A 591 6.78 11.46 80.06
C LYS A 591 6.19 10.38 80.96
N PHE A 592 5.85 9.23 80.39
CA PHE A 592 5.34 8.09 81.16
C PHE A 592 6.37 7.60 82.19
N ALA A 593 7.63 7.42 81.79
CA ALA A 593 8.72 7.01 82.67
C ALA A 593 8.95 8.01 83.82
N GLN A 594 8.85 9.32 83.56
CA GLN A 594 8.92 10.35 84.60
C GLN A 594 7.77 10.24 85.61
N ASP A 595 6.55 9.96 85.16
CA ASP A 595 5.39 9.77 86.03
C ASP A 595 5.53 8.55 86.92
N VAL A 596 5.97 7.43 86.36
CA VAL A 596 6.27 6.22 87.11
C VAL A 596 7.37 6.50 88.14
N GLY A 597 8.44 7.18 87.74
CA GLY A 597 9.54 7.58 88.64
C GLY A 597 9.08 8.41 89.84
N ARG A 598 8.14 9.34 89.63
CA ARG A 598 7.54 10.15 90.71
C ARG A 598 6.79 9.28 91.73
N GLN A 599 5.99 8.31 91.28
CA GLN A 599 5.26 7.40 92.19
C GLN A 599 6.21 6.42 92.89
N LEU A 600 7.21 5.93 92.15
CA LEU A 600 8.22 5.00 92.65
C LEU A 600 9.04 5.61 93.79
N LYS A 601 9.38 6.90 93.67
CA LYS A 601 10.09 7.64 94.72
C LYS A 601 9.34 7.61 96.05
N GLY A 602 8.01 7.71 96.02
CA GLY A 602 7.16 7.58 97.21
C GLY A 602 7.13 6.16 97.76
N ALA A 603 6.81 5.18 96.91
CA ALA A 603 6.66 3.78 97.31
C ALA A 603 7.96 3.11 97.81
N THR A 604 9.12 3.64 97.41
CA THR A 604 10.44 3.08 97.74
C THR A 604 11.24 3.92 98.73
N LEU A 605 10.61 4.86 99.44
CA LEU A 605 11.26 5.76 100.40
C LEU A 605 12.45 6.53 99.77
N GLY A 606 12.30 6.92 98.51
CA GLY A 606 13.33 7.64 97.75
C GLY A 606 14.48 6.79 97.23
N ARG A 607 14.45 5.46 97.38
CA ARG A 607 15.53 4.57 96.90
C ARG A 607 15.63 4.54 95.38
N TYR A 608 14.49 4.60 94.69
CA TYR A 608 14.42 4.61 93.22
C TYR A 608 13.49 5.73 92.75
N ASP A 609 13.97 6.58 91.85
CA ASP A 609 13.23 7.72 91.31
C ASP A 609 13.23 7.76 89.77
N LYS A 610 14.01 6.88 89.12
CA LYS A 610 14.15 6.78 87.67
C LYS A 610 13.91 5.35 87.21
N ILE A 611 13.10 5.23 86.17
CA ILE A 611 12.81 4.00 85.46
C ILE A 611 13.03 4.24 83.96
N LYS A 612 13.49 3.22 83.25
CA LYS A 612 13.54 3.17 81.79
C LYS A 612 12.47 2.21 81.33
N VAL A 613 11.67 2.66 80.37
CA VAL A 613 10.62 1.88 79.72
C VAL A 613 11.06 1.65 78.28
N GLY A 614 11.29 0.40 77.90
CA GLY A 614 11.60 0.02 76.52
C GLY A 614 10.35 0.06 75.62
N ASP A 615 10.56 -0.01 74.31
CA ASP A 615 9.46 -0.05 73.31
C ASP A 615 8.55 -1.28 73.46
N ASP A 616 9.07 -2.36 74.05
CA ASP A 616 8.36 -3.59 74.42
C ASP A 616 7.72 -3.52 75.82
N PHE A 617 7.72 -2.33 76.45
CA PHE A 617 7.37 -2.12 77.86
C PHE A 617 8.27 -2.90 78.84
N SER A 618 9.49 -3.28 78.43
CA SER A 618 10.48 -3.76 79.39
C SER A 618 10.83 -2.66 80.39
N LEU A 619 10.86 -3.03 81.67
CA LEU A 619 11.11 -2.09 82.76
C LEU A 619 12.51 -2.32 83.32
N ALA A 620 13.28 -1.25 83.43
CA ALA A 620 14.59 -1.26 84.08
C ALA A 620 14.71 -0.12 85.09
N LEU A 621 15.31 -0.41 86.25
CA LEU A 621 15.58 0.58 87.28
C LEU A 621 17.04 0.99 87.26
N LYS A 622 17.29 2.27 87.58
CA LYS A 622 18.64 2.78 87.76
C LYS A 622 19.14 2.41 89.16
N THR A 623 20.24 1.67 89.23
CA THR A 623 20.91 1.33 90.50
C THR A 623 21.70 2.53 91.03
N LYS A 624 22.15 2.43 92.29
CA LYS A 624 23.07 3.41 92.89
C LYS A 624 24.43 3.46 92.18
N SER A 625 24.84 2.36 91.52
CA SER A 625 26.07 2.32 90.70
C SER A 625 25.94 3.08 89.38
N GLY A 626 24.72 3.48 89.00
CA GLY A 626 24.44 4.20 87.76
C GLY A 626 23.96 3.30 86.61
N ASP A 627 24.01 1.98 86.79
CA ASP A 627 23.62 0.99 85.78
C ASP A 627 22.11 0.80 85.72
N TRP A 628 21.62 0.42 84.54
CA TRP A 628 20.23 -0.01 84.34
C TRP A 628 20.13 -1.52 84.52
N GLN A 629 19.30 -1.97 85.47
CA GLN A 629 19.04 -3.39 85.70
C GLN A 629 17.55 -3.69 85.44
N PRO A 630 17.23 -4.82 84.78
CA PRO A 630 15.85 -5.29 84.64
C PRO A 630 15.15 -5.44 85.99
N VAL A 631 13.86 -5.11 86.06
CA VAL A 631 13.06 -5.17 87.31
C VAL A 631 13.05 -6.59 87.91
N ASP A 632 13.08 -7.63 87.08
CA ASP A 632 13.11 -9.05 87.47
C ASP A 632 14.28 -9.42 88.39
N ARG A 633 15.33 -8.58 88.47
CA ARG A 633 16.52 -8.80 89.33
C ARG A 633 16.41 -8.18 90.72
N PHE A 634 15.34 -7.46 91.03
CA PHE A 634 15.15 -6.79 92.32
C PHE A 634 14.32 -7.66 93.29
N SER A 635 14.30 -7.28 94.57
CA SER A 635 13.49 -8.00 95.57
C SER A 635 11.99 -7.91 95.26
N CYS A 636 11.21 -8.93 95.67
CA CYS A 636 9.76 -8.97 95.42
C CYS A 636 9.04 -7.68 95.86
N GLY A 637 9.32 -7.16 97.06
CA GLY A 637 8.72 -5.89 97.52
C GLY A 637 9.17 -4.64 96.75
N THR A 638 10.26 -4.70 95.98
CA THR A 638 10.66 -3.62 95.05
C THR A 638 9.97 -3.79 93.71
N VAL A 639 9.88 -5.02 93.20
CA VAL A 639 9.11 -5.37 92.00
C VAL A 639 7.66 -4.94 92.15
N ASP A 640 7.03 -5.25 93.29
CA ASP A 640 5.65 -4.86 93.59
C ASP A 640 5.48 -3.34 93.64
N ALA A 641 6.45 -2.61 94.21
CA ALA A 641 6.43 -1.15 94.23
C ALA A 641 6.56 -0.53 92.81
N VAL A 642 7.37 -1.14 91.94
CA VAL A 642 7.50 -0.71 90.54
C VAL A 642 6.20 -0.88 89.79
N TYR A 643 5.61 -2.08 89.84
CA TYR A 643 4.37 -2.32 89.12
C TYR A 643 3.19 -1.54 89.70
N PHE A 644 3.17 -1.30 91.02
CA PHE A 644 2.21 -0.38 91.64
C PHE A 644 2.34 1.04 91.07
N ALA A 645 3.57 1.58 91.00
CA ALA A 645 3.86 2.88 90.40
C ALA A 645 3.46 2.95 88.91
N VAL A 646 3.75 1.88 88.15
CA VAL A 646 3.36 1.74 86.74
C VAL A 646 1.85 1.77 86.58
N ARG A 647 1.10 1.01 87.38
CA ARG A 647 -0.37 0.97 87.31
C ARG A 647 -1.03 2.29 87.71
N ILE A 648 -0.48 3.02 88.68
CA ILE A 648 -0.93 4.38 88.99
C ILE A 648 -0.70 5.32 87.80
N ALA A 649 0.50 5.28 87.19
CA ALA A 649 0.80 6.08 86.02
C ALA A 649 -0.13 5.72 84.84
N LEU A 650 -0.30 4.43 84.56
CA LEU A 650 -1.22 3.94 83.53
C LEU A 650 -2.65 4.39 83.76
N THR A 651 -3.14 4.32 85.00
CA THR A 651 -4.48 4.82 85.36
C THR A 651 -4.64 6.27 84.93
N ARG A 652 -3.67 7.14 85.25
CA ARG A 652 -3.73 8.57 84.94
C ARG A 652 -3.67 8.85 83.44
N HIS A 653 -2.81 8.13 82.71
CA HIS A 653 -2.67 8.30 81.26
C HIS A 653 -3.86 7.72 80.47
N LEU A 654 -4.38 6.57 80.87
CA LEU A 654 -5.48 5.89 80.18
C LEU A 654 -6.84 6.49 80.50
N SER A 655 -7.03 7.03 81.70
CA SER A 655 -8.33 7.57 82.09
C SER A 655 -8.65 8.91 81.44
N ARG A 656 -7.73 9.55 80.70
CA ARG A 656 -7.93 10.86 80.01
C ARG A 656 -8.62 11.88 80.93
N ASP A 657 -8.05 12.09 82.11
CA ASP A 657 -8.56 12.94 83.19
C ASP A 657 -9.88 12.48 83.84
N ARG A 658 -10.38 11.28 83.53
CA ARG A 658 -11.52 10.68 84.22
C ARG A 658 -11.07 10.06 85.54
N ALA A 659 -11.75 10.43 86.60
CA ALA A 659 -11.67 9.74 87.88
C ALA A 659 -12.45 8.42 87.78
N LEU A 660 -11.78 7.29 87.51
CA LEU A 660 -12.39 5.95 87.54
C LEU A 660 -12.10 5.24 88.87
N PRO A 661 -12.97 4.31 89.33
CA PRO A 661 -12.69 3.50 90.51
C PRO A 661 -11.49 2.56 90.30
N LEU A 662 -10.67 2.41 91.34
CA LEU A 662 -9.51 1.52 91.39
C LEU A 662 -9.77 0.38 92.36
N PHE A 663 -9.36 -0.82 91.99
CA PHE A 663 -9.62 -2.05 92.72
C PHE A 663 -8.30 -2.69 93.13
N LEU A 664 -8.06 -2.84 94.43
CA LEU A 664 -6.83 -3.40 94.98
C LEU A 664 -7.14 -4.67 95.77
N ASP A 665 -6.62 -5.81 95.35
CA ASP A 665 -6.77 -7.12 96.02
C ASP A 665 -5.45 -7.55 96.63
N ASP A 666 -5.30 -7.34 97.94
CA ASP A 666 -4.13 -7.76 98.73
C ASP A 666 -2.76 -7.42 98.08
N THR A 667 -2.70 -6.25 97.44
CA THR A 667 -1.55 -5.80 96.62
C THR A 667 -0.31 -5.43 97.41
N LEU A 668 -0.45 -5.21 98.72
CA LEU A 668 0.60 -4.66 99.58
C LEU A 668 1.20 -5.68 100.55
N VAL A 669 0.83 -6.96 100.44
CA VAL A 669 1.20 -8.03 101.37
C VAL A 669 2.73 -8.22 101.47
N ASN A 670 3.47 -8.01 100.38
CA ASN A 670 4.93 -8.18 100.35
C ASN A 670 5.71 -6.91 100.74
N MET A 671 5.04 -5.83 101.13
CA MET A 671 5.71 -4.59 101.55
C MET A 671 6.07 -4.62 103.03
N ASP A 672 7.26 -4.11 103.36
CA ASP A 672 7.65 -3.91 104.75
C ASP A 672 6.81 -2.80 105.41
N SER A 673 6.73 -2.80 106.75
CA SER A 673 5.88 -1.88 107.51
C SER A 673 6.17 -0.39 107.23
N SER A 674 7.43 -0.05 106.89
CA SER A 674 7.82 1.33 106.60
C SER A 674 7.34 1.78 105.22
N ARG A 675 7.47 0.92 104.20
CA ARG A 675 6.94 1.17 102.85
C ARG A 675 5.42 1.18 102.84
N LEU A 676 4.79 0.24 103.54
CA LEU A 676 3.34 0.11 103.61
C LEU A 676 2.68 1.40 104.17
N GLY A 677 3.28 2.03 105.18
CA GLY A 677 2.82 3.32 105.70
C GLY A 677 2.89 4.47 104.69
N GLU A 678 3.95 4.56 103.88
CA GLU A 678 4.04 5.57 102.80
C GLU A 678 3.11 5.25 101.64
N THR A 679 2.98 3.97 101.26
CA THR A 679 2.06 3.54 100.22
C THR A 679 0.61 3.85 100.59
N PHE A 680 0.22 3.73 101.86
CA PHE A 680 -1.09 4.19 102.33
C PHE A 680 -1.29 5.70 102.15
N LYS A 681 -0.27 6.54 102.39
CA LYS A 681 -0.36 7.98 102.11
C LYS A 681 -0.52 8.26 100.61
N VAL A 682 0.15 7.48 99.76
CA VAL A 682 -0.01 7.56 98.30
C VAL A 682 -1.43 7.17 97.91
N LEU A 683 -1.97 6.08 98.46
CA LEU A 683 -3.35 5.64 98.24
C LEU A 683 -4.37 6.66 98.72
N GLU A 684 -4.19 7.27 99.89
CA GLU A 684 -5.09 8.32 100.37
C GLU A 684 -5.08 9.56 99.46
N ARG A 685 -3.91 9.94 98.94
CA ARG A 685 -3.80 11.04 97.97
C ARG A 685 -4.52 10.68 96.68
N LEU A 686 -4.30 9.47 96.18
CA LEU A 686 -4.98 8.94 95.01
C LEU A 686 -6.49 8.80 95.26
N GLY A 687 -6.91 8.50 96.48
CA GLY A 687 -8.29 8.41 96.94
C GLY A 687 -9.04 9.75 96.90
N ARG A 688 -8.33 10.89 96.81
CA ARG A 688 -8.95 12.21 96.59
C ARG A 688 -9.34 12.41 95.13
N GLU A 689 -8.58 11.79 94.23
CA GLU A 689 -8.77 11.86 92.78
C GLU A 689 -9.69 10.73 92.28
N HIS A 690 -9.50 9.52 92.81
CA HIS A 690 -10.16 8.29 92.40
C HIS A 690 -10.88 7.64 93.59
N GLN A 691 -11.97 6.91 93.32
CA GLN A 691 -12.53 6.01 94.32
C GLN A 691 -11.62 4.78 94.42
N ILE A 692 -11.30 4.35 95.64
CA ILE A 692 -10.44 3.18 95.87
C ILE A 692 -11.26 2.13 96.61
N LEU A 693 -11.30 0.92 96.05
CA LEU A 693 -11.88 -0.28 96.63
C LEU A 693 -10.74 -1.23 96.97
N PHE A 694 -10.35 -1.25 98.24
CA PHE A 694 -9.29 -2.10 98.75
C PHE A 694 -9.91 -3.35 99.39
N PHE A 695 -9.67 -4.50 98.79
CA PHE A 695 -10.00 -5.82 99.32
C PHE A 695 -8.81 -6.36 100.11
N SER A 696 -9.01 -6.67 101.39
CA SER A 696 -7.97 -7.28 102.19
C SER A 696 -8.50 -8.10 103.37
N HIS A 697 -7.66 -9.02 103.84
CA HIS A 697 -7.84 -9.73 105.10
C HIS A 697 -6.94 -9.22 106.23
N GLU A 698 -6.08 -8.22 105.99
CA GLU A 698 -5.07 -7.80 106.95
C GLU A 698 -5.67 -6.97 108.10
N GLU A 699 -5.53 -7.46 109.34
CA GLU A 699 -6.02 -6.75 110.55
C GLU A 699 -5.38 -5.36 110.74
N ARG A 700 -4.14 -5.18 110.31
CA ARG A 700 -3.45 -3.88 110.40
C ARG A 700 -4.12 -2.83 109.53
N LEU A 701 -4.54 -3.21 108.33
CA LEU A 701 -5.29 -2.35 107.43
C LEU A 701 -6.66 -2.01 108.01
N LEU A 702 -7.33 -2.96 108.66
CA LEU A 702 -8.60 -2.70 109.36
C LEU A 702 -8.44 -1.64 110.46
N LYS A 703 -7.40 -1.76 111.29
CA LYS A 703 -7.08 -0.78 112.34
C LYS A 703 -6.77 0.59 111.74
N TYR A 704 -5.97 0.63 110.66
CA TYR A 704 -5.62 1.86 109.96
C TYR A 704 -6.85 2.54 109.33
N ALA A 705 -7.69 1.77 108.65
CA ALA A 705 -8.93 2.23 108.03
C ALA A 705 -9.91 2.81 109.06
N ALA A 706 -10.03 2.17 110.23
CA ALA A 706 -10.83 2.69 111.33
C ALA A 706 -10.28 4.03 111.86
N GLN A 707 -8.96 4.15 112.05
CA GLN A 707 -8.30 5.39 112.47
C GLN A 707 -8.50 6.54 111.46
N ARG A 708 -8.45 6.23 110.16
CA ARG A 708 -8.57 7.19 109.06
C ARG A 708 -10.01 7.38 108.54
N ARG A 709 -11.00 6.77 109.19
CA ARG A 709 -12.44 6.84 108.84
C ARG A 709 -12.74 6.43 107.40
N TRP A 710 -12.09 5.39 106.89
CA TRP A 710 -12.44 4.81 105.60
C TRP A 710 -13.81 4.11 105.67
N ASN A 711 -14.48 3.94 104.53
CA ASN A 711 -15.71 3.18 104.47
C ASN A 711 -15.40 1.67 104.55
N VAL A 712 -15.73 1.01 105.67
CA VAL A 712 -15.44 -0.42 105.86
C VAL A 712 -16.68 -1.26 105.58
N ILE A 713 -16.56 -2.22 104.65
CA ILE A 713 -17.61 -3.14 104.22
C ILE A 713 -17.19 -4.55 104.66
N SER A 714 -17.88 -5.13 105.64
CA SER A 714 -17.62 -6.50 106.08
C SER A 714 -18.38 -7.52 105.23
N LEU A 715 -17.68 -8.56 104.78
CA LEU A 715 -18.25 -9.67 104.03
C LEU A 715 -18.84 -10.77 104.92
N GLU A 716 -18.59 -10.74 106.23
CA GLU A 716 -19.16 -11.69 107.18
C GLU A 716 -20.69 -11.57 107.27
N PRO A 717 -21.42 -12.69 107.47
CA PRO A 717 -22.82 -12.62 107.85
C PRO A 717 -22.91 -12.07 109.27
N SER A 718 -23.53 -10.90 109.42
CA SER A 718 -23.85 -10.31 110.72
C SER A 718 -24.61 -11.31 111.60
N THR A 719 -23.95 -11.87 112.61
CA THR A 719 -24.57 -12.63 113.71
C THR A 719 -25.02 -11.73 114.86
N ALA A 720 -25.12 -10.42 114.65
CA ALA A 720 -25.66 -9.49 115.64
C ALA A 720 -27.15 -9.22 115.36
N PRO A 721 -28.06 -9.39 116.34
CA PRO A 721 -29.44 -8.96 116.16
C PRO A 721 -29.46 -7.44 115.98
N ARG A 722 -30.12 -6.97 114.91
CA ARG A 722 -30.44 -5.54 114.76
C ARG A 722 -31.36 -5.16 115.91
N ILE A 723 -30.81 -4.48 116.92
CA ILE A 723 -31.61 -3.78 117.91
C ILE A 723 -32.27 -2.61 117.17
N PRO A 724 -33.61 -2.51 117.11
CA PRO A 724 -34.25 -1.36 116.52
C PRO A 724 -33.94 -0.14 117.39
N VAL A 725 -33.25 0.84 116.82
CA VAL A 725 -33.09 2.16 117.43
C VAL A 725 -34.47 2.81 117.42
N GLN A 726 -35.13 2.85 118.58
CA GLN A 726 -36.25 3.74 118.85
C GLN A 726 -35.76 5.17 118.65
N GLU A 727 -36.26 5.85 117.61
CA GLU A 727 -36.21 7.31 117.52
C GLU A 727 -36.97 7.88 118.72
N ARG A 728 -36.25 8.55 119.63
CA ARG A 728 -36.86 9.39 120.66
C ARG A 728 -37.42 10.63 119.98
N SER A 729 -38.75 10.74 119.99
CA SER A 729 -39.53 11.87 119.49
C SER A 729 -39.62 13.01 120.50
N GLU A 730 -38.50 13.55 120.96
CA GLU A 730 -38.45 14.74 121.80
C GLU A 730 -37.30 15.61 121.31
N ASP A 731 -37.59 16.55 120.39
CA ASP A 731 -36.83 17.81 120.15
C ASP A 731 -37.26 18.47 118.81
N VAL A 732 -38.57 18.69 118.59
CA VAL A 732 -39.08 19.55 117.49
C VAL A 732 -39.86 20.75 118.05
N GLY A 733 -39.69 21.05 119.33
CA GLY A 733 -40.46 22.06 120.05
C GLY A 733 -39.66 23.26 120.55
N GLN A 734 -38.53 23.65 119.92
CA GLN A 734 -37.82 24.88 120.28
C GLN A 734 -36.73 25.20 119.25
N LEU A 735 -37.07 25.95 118.21
CA LEU A 735 -36.17 26.83 117.44
C LEU A 735 -37.04 27.71 116.51
N HIS A 736 -38.02 28.39 117.11
CA HIS A 736 -38.37 29.73 116.66
C HIS A 736 -37.38 30.67 117.33
N LEU A 737 -36.72 31.53 116.55
CA LEU A 737 -35.65 32.49 116.89
C LEU A 737 -34.23 31.93 116.79
N LEU A 738 -33.72 31.82 115.56
CA LEU A 738 -32.56 32.60 115.07
C LEU A 738 -32.25 32.26 113.60
#